data_AF-A0A8I0VKN9-F1
#
_entry.id   AF-A0A8I0VKN9-F1
#
_cell.length_a   1.000
_cell.length_b   1.000
_cell.length_c   1.000
_cell.angle_alpha   90.00
_cell.angle_beta   90.00
_cell.angle_gamma   90.00
#
_symmetry.space_group_name_H-M   'P 1'
#
loop_
_entity.id
_entity.type
_entity.pdbx_description
1 polymer ?
#
loop_
_entity_poly.entity_id
_entity_poly.type
_entity_poly.pdbx_seq_one_letter_code
_entity_poly.pdbx_strand_id
1 'polypeptide(L)'
;MFLYDNSTTVKKSIESRIESGRGEENDYVTILQLTDLHLDPTVIEQGYVLGELSKNINGKTEVLGWKKLDQVVFSGDFLHGRNISDSATTDVNRLYNGVTMNKAKEEEKKNLLCRKIEEQYDQAFTGCVRFINKLIQEVAPETVDNPKEHLLVVPGNHDLVRTSESSFGKSTTATPPRIEKYIQHFANQFLEIPLSGEFYKLVNNPTLLLTSRKNGVVAVIGLDSNHYEYNQPEPPESPSVGWVNREQLNGALNLIRWLTGLVTDRPLYVIVVFHYHLLPVELSTKFLRTHDRKELTFLVDAQWVIEKLQDHQVSLVMHGHRHLNKLQNVSYHPLDVGYSRRNVLQILSCPPAETNDKNGALLRVDLLAGAARVEFLTQKAPPRAKSIPMVSASRIAPGEMRLYREIHAWLNGGDLPSGRPVDLLAKLETSRDSTAAQKFRELSESVWKKFGYVLCCSLPETFWDDEAADNWFMKQFPRNQAPINFPLTPETHPGPTSDYALLLLIRYVRDRDRYEILLNNHFPLRTSDFSAWDTLLMPAFKPHEIREFLYRIKMDMIAANDPRSNVDPYSYEDETALLAELDTKLRQLNSDAIREIAEQRRFVASETFVRFSPTDGIPRRYEYTLTTLDRFAADDRSSEDRSFFKVLNRIHTVTSASLNQGALRWEGIINNSKPPLHRGVVWFPLNEWRKCPAIVARNADVMCWVEACLNKMRGGNNLQAGERGFYHESACLGELKLGNDSRMIDQPIAHYPFDSASDGGERASVNSSDNGLPSTLEEGLRRVKLNGKMDLWQVAPYEKATIIPAFLLREGDFIEVYEDKEGTRKLGVLRPVQRYALADGLARVRKLASDLEKLGHDMVNLNGYLVARLVNASAQLSILPPIIESTQTQEEIDKNGFNGEFLVCDGNHRIVENCWSARDELRTAYQVALVMGPSVPYYATPFAANEWHVTANPPLHNPPLHARCKYTPRIVPEVICFKETDHVIPEDDRYRRYFRDFDTAFRHVGGQGGRPF
;
A
#
# COMPACT_ATOMS: atom_id res chain seq x y z
N MET A 1 39.15 -11.66 8.07
CA MET A 1 38.09 -12.60 8.49
C MET A 1 37.96 -12.56 10.01
N PHE A 2 36.75 -12.63 10.56
CA PHE A 2 36.51 -12.72 12.01
C PHE A 2 35.86 -14.07 12.34
N LEU A 3 36.33 -14.76 13.38
CA LEU A 3 35.51 -15.76 14.06
C LEU A 3 34.66 -15.02 15.09
N TYR A 4 33.34 -15.13 15.00
CA TYR A 4 32.50 -14.46 15.97
C TYR A 4 32.42 -15.28 17.26
N ASP A 5 33.10 -14.83 18.31
CA ASP A 5 33.16 -15.48 19.63
C ASP A 5 32.55 -14.64 20.76
N ASN A 6 31.76 -13.62 20.41
CA ASN A 6 31.19 -12.62 21.34
C ASN A 6 32.20 -11.79 22.15
N SER A 7 33.52 -11.96 21.94
CA SER A 7 34.54 -11.24 22.69
C SER A 7 34.53 -9.74 22.39
N THR A 8 34.89 -8.94 23.39
CA THR A 8 34.98 -7.47 23.27
C THR A 8 35.98 -7.04 22.20
N THR A 9 37.07 -7.79 22.02
CA THR A 9 38.11 -7.49 21.02
C THR A 9 37.57 -7.62 19.60
N VAL A 10 36.93 -8.76 19.28
CA VAL A 10 36.32 -8.98 17.95
C VAL A 10 35.25 -7.92 17.66
N LYS A 11 34.42 -7.59 18.66
CA LYS A 11 33.41 -6.53 18.52
C LYS A 11 34.02 -5.18 18.17
N LYS A 12 35.08 -4.74 18.87
CA LYS A 12 35.78 -3.48 18.58
C LYS A 12 36.42 -3.46 17.19
N SER A 13 37.00 -4.57 16.74
CA SER A 13 37.57 -4.67 15.39
C SER A 13 36.49 -4.56 14.31
N ILE A 14 35.33 -5.19 14.51
CA ILE A 14 34.18 -5.07 13.62
C ILE A 14 33.64 -3.63 13.60
N GLU A 15 33.49 -2.99 14.76
CA GLU A 15 33.08 -1.58 14.88
C GLU A 15 34.05 -0.65 14.13
N SER A 16 35.35 -0.84 14.33
CA SER A 16 36.39 -0.08 13.64
C SER A 16 36.34 -0.25 12.12
N ARG A 17 36.08 -1.47 11.63
CA ARG A 17 35.95 -1.74 10.18
C ARG A 17 34.69 -1.12 9.58
N ILE A 18 33.60 -1.07 10.34
CA ILE A 18 32.37 -0.37 9.91
C ILE A 18 32.65 1.13 9.80
N GLU A 19 33.37 1.71 10.77
CA GLU A 19 33.71 3.13 10.80
C GLU A 19 34.70 3.53 9.70
N SER A 20 35.71 2.71 9.40
CA SER A 20 36.71 3.02 8.38
C SER A 20 36.11 3.16 6.98
N GLY A 21 35.06 2.38 6.68
CA GLY A 21 34.37 2.42 5.38
C GLY A 21 33.49 3.65 5.14
N ARG A 22 33.26 4.52 6.14
CA ARG A 22 32.36 5.69 5.99
C ARG A 22 32.82 6.70 4.95
N GLY A 23 34.13 6.84 4.75
CA GLY A 23 34.71 7.84 3.84
C GLY A 23 34.85 7.37 2.39
N GLU A 24 34.64 6.08 2.10
CA GLU A 24 34.92 5.53 0.78
C GLU A 24 33.72 5.70 -0.16
N GLU A 25 33.94 6.43 -1.25
CA GLU A 25 32.89 6.81 -2.21
C GLU A 25 32.51 5.71 -3.21
N ASN A 26 33.19 4.56 -3.19
CA ASN A 26 32.84 3.47 -4.07
C ASN A 26 31.55 2.80 -3.60
N ASP A 27 30.52 2.86 -4.45
CA ASP A 27 29.19 2.31 -4.18
C ASP A 27 29.09 0.80 -4.42
N TYR A 28 30.20 0.16 -4.78
CA TYR A 28 30.23 -1.24 -5.14
C TYR A 28 31.13 -2.05 -4.20
N VAL A 29 30.68 -3.27 -3.91
CA VAL A 29 31.50 -4.34 -3.32
C VAL A 29 31.54 -5.50 -4.30
N THR A 30 32.74 -5.91 -4.67
CA THR A 30 33.01 -7.00 -5.59
C THR A 30 33.48 -8.23 -4.84
N ILE A 31 32.82 -9.36 -5.08
CA ILE A 31 33.07 -10.63 -4.40
C ILE A 31 33.34 -11.69 -5.46
N LEU A 32 34.49 -12.34 -5.37
CA LEU A 32 34.81 -13.51 -6.17
C LEU A 32 34.49 -14.76 -5.36
N GLN A 33 33.55 -15.57 -5.83
CA GLN A 33 33.29 -16.89 -5.28
C GLN A 33 33.98 -17.97 -6.10
N LEU A 34 34.70 -18.84 -5.40
CA LEU A 34 35.29 -20.06 -5.92
C LEU A 34 34.83 -21.24 -5.05
N THR A 35 34.73 -22.42 -5.64
CA THR A 35 34.28 -23.64 -4.97
C THR A 35 34.81 -24.84 -5.74
N ASP A 36 34.94 -25.99 -5.07
CA ASP A 36 35.24 -27.26 -5.74
C ASP A 36 36.53 -27.16 -6.58
N LEU A 37 37.55 -26.50 -6.01
CA LEU A 37 38.86 -26.38 -6.65
C LEU A 37 39.58 -27.72 -6.70
N HIS A 38 39.32 -28.58 -5.70
CA HIS A 38 39.91 -29.90 -5.54
C HIS A 38 41.42 -29.88 -5.79
N LEU A 39 42.13 -28.93 -5.16
CA LEU A 39 43.55 -28.78 -5.35
C LEU A 39 44.25 -30.05 -4.87
N ASP A 40 44.95 -30.68 -5.81
CA ASP A 40 45.86 -31.77 -5.53
C ASP A 40 47.22 -31.16 -5.16
N PRO A 41 47.81 -31.48 -3.99
CA PRO A 41 49.15 -31.00 -3.62
C PRO A 41 50.20 -31.18 -4.71
N THR A 42 50.12 -32.24 -5.50
CA THR A 42 51.06 -32.53 -6.61
C THR A 42 50.89 -31.59 -7.81
N VAL A 43 49.70 -31.00 -7.97
CA VAL A 43 49.35 -30.08 -9.07
C VAL A 43 49.57 -28.62 -8.69
N ILE A 44 49.51 -28.28 -7.39
CA ILE A 44 49.75 -26.92 -6.89
C ILE A 44 51.14 -26.39 -7.31
N GLU A 45 52.15 -27.26 -7.37
CA GLU A 45 53.50 -26.88 -7.82
C GLU A 45 53.58 -26.46 -9.29
N GLN A 46 52.61 -26.85 -10.12
CA GLN A 46 52.64 -26.59 -11.55
C GLN A 46 52.20 -25.16 -11.94
N GLY A 47 51.61 -24.38 -11.02
CA GLY A 47 51.30 -22.95 -11.20
C GLY A 47 50.33 -22.57 -12.34
N TYR A 48 49.92 -23.54 -13.17
CA TYR A 48 49.16 -23.34 -14.39
C TYR A 48 47.71 -22.89 -14.12
N VAL A 49 47.08 -23.48 -13.11
CA VAL A 49 45.71 -23.14 -12.70
C VAL A 49 45.63 -21.69 -12.19
N LEU A 50 46.63 -21.22 -11.44
CA LEU A 50 46.74 -19.84 -10.94
C LEU A 50 46.84 -18.84 -12.08
N GLY A 51 47.84 -18.99 -12.95
CA GLY A 51 48.10 -18.01 -14.00
C GLY A 51 46.90 -17.86 -14.94
N GLU A 52 46.17 -18.95 -15.20
CA GLU A 52 45.01 -18.92 -16.07
C GLU A 52 43.73 -18.45 -15.39
N LEU A 53 43.50 -18.82 -14.12
CA LEU A 53 42.38 -18.29 -13.34
C LEU A 53 42.55 -16.79 -13.12
N SER A 54 43.76 -16.36 -12.77
CA SER A 54 44.16 -14.96 -12.65
C SER A 54 44.02 -14.20 -13.96
N LYS A 55 44.50 -14.72 -15.09
CA LYS A 55 44.26 -14.11 -16.41
C LYS A 55 42.78 -14.05 -16.79
N ASN A 56 41.99 -15.08 -16.48
CA ASN A 56 40.56 -15.09 -16.75
C ASN A 56 39.82 -14.07 -15.87
N ILE A 57 40.20 -13.95 -14.61
CA ILE A 57 39.67 -12.94 -13.69
C ILE A 57 40.09 -11.56 -14.18
N ASN A 58 41.38 -11.30 -14.36
CA ASN A 58 41.93 -10.00 -14.78
C ASN A 58 41.43 -9.58 -16.16
N GLY A 59 41.38 -10.49 -17.14
CA GLY A 59 40.85 -10.20 -18.47
C GLY A 59 39.35 -9.91 -18.45
N LYS A 60 38.57 -10.62 -17.61
CA LYS A 60 37.13 -10.32 -17.47
C LYS A 60 36.88 -9.09 -16.63
N THR A 61 37.61 -8.85 -15.53
CA THR A 61 37.48 -7.63 -14.73
C THR A 61 37.88 -6.41 -15.54
N GLU A 62 38.88 -6.50 -16.41
CA GLU A 62 39.24 -5.44 -17.35
C GLU A 62 38.15 -5.19 -18.39
N VAL A 63 37.61 -6.24 -19.03
CA VAL A 63 36.47 -6.14 -19.97
C VAL A 63 35.21 -5.58 -19.30
N LEU A 64 35.00 -5.89 -18.02
CA LEU A 64 33.84 -5.44 -17.26
C LEU A 64 34.07 -4.07 -16.57
N GLY A 65 35.29 -3.53 -16.62
CA GLY A 65 35.69 -2.29 -15.96
C GLY A 65 35.75 -2.37 -14.43
N TRP A 66 35.92 -3.56 -13.86
CA TRP A 66 35.97 -3.78 -12.40
C TRP A 66 37.41 -3.61 -11.94
N LYS A 67 37.75 -2.41 -11.50
CA LYS A 67 39.13 -2.02 -11.20
C LYS A 67 39.71 -2.65 -9.92
N LYS A 68 38.87 -3.20 -9.03
CA LYS A 68 39.29 -3.71 -7.72
C LYS A 68 38.38 -4.83 -7.24
N LEU A 69 38.98 -5.91 -6.75
CA LEU A 69 38.28 -6.99 -6.04
C LEU A 69 38.31 -6.70 -4.53
N ASP A 70 37.15 -6.75 -3.87
CA ASP A 70 37.04 -6.40 -2.45
C ASP A 70 37.08 -7.63 -1.53
N GLN A 71 36.55 -8.75 -2.00
CA GLN A 71 36.40 -9.97 -1.22
C GLN A 71 36.60 -11.22 -2.08
N VAL A 72 37.20 -12.25 -1.50
CA VAL A 72 37.33 -13.59 -2.07
C VAL A 72 36.69 -14.59 -1.13
N VAL A 73 35.79 -15.41 -1.66
CA VAL A 73 35.01 -16.39 -0.92
C VAL A 73 35.27 -17.77 -1.50
N PHE A 74 35.73 -18.70 -0.67
CA PHE A 74 35.84 -20.12 -1.01
C PHE A 74 34.72 -20.88 -0.30
N SER A 75 33.78 -21.45 -1.05
CA SER A 75 32.61 -22.15 -0.50
C SER A 75 32.78 -23.68 -0.47
N GLY A 76 33.97 -24.16 -0.10
CA GLY A 76 34.27 -25.58 0.14
C GLY A 76 34.93 -26.32 -1.02
N ASP A 77 35.37 -27.55 -0.71
CA ASP A 77 36.05 -28.50 -1.58
C ASP A 77 37.29 -27.91 -2.24
N PHE A 78 38.07 -27.27 -1.40
CA PHE A 78 39.29 -26.62 -1.79
C PHE A 78 40.44 -27.62 -1.97
N LEU A 79 40.49 -28.68 -1.17
CA LEU A 79 41.43 -29.80 -1.24
C LEU A 79 40.77 -31.05 -1.82
N HIS A 80 41.54 -31.85 -2.56
CA HIS A 80 41.10 -33.19 -2.97
C HIS A 80 41.54 -34.26 -1.95
N GLY A 81 40.87 -34.34 -0.79
CA GLY A 81 41.27 -35.19 0.34
C GLY A 81 41.54 -36.69 0.02
N ARG A 82 40.86 -37.28 -0.97
CA ARG A 82 41.10 -38.67 -1.41
C ARG A 82 42.51 -38.93 -1.95
N ASN A 83 43.13 -37.96 -2.64
CA ASN A 83 44.44 -38.19 -3.28
C ASN A 83 45.58 -38.19 -2.25
N ILE A 84 45.40 -37.44 -1.15
CA ILE A 84 46.34 -37.39 -0.03
C ILE A 84 46.35 -38.75 0.69
N SER A 85 45.17 -39.34 0.95
CA SER A 85 45.10 -40.68 1.54
C SER A 85 45.67 -41.75 0.63
N ASP A 86 45.38 -41.70 -0.67
CA ASP A 86 45.80 -42.74 -1.62
C ASP A 86 47.31 -42.70 -1.90
N SER A 87 47.91 -41.50 -1.97
CA SER A 87 49.36 -41.32 -2.09
C SER A 87 50.10 -41.84 -0.87
N ALA A 88 49.70 -41.39 0.34
CA ALA A 88 50.31 -41.85 1.59
C ALA A 88 50.15 -43.37 1.79
N THR A 89 48.97 -43.91 1.46
CA THR A 89 48.69 -45.35 1.53
C THR A 89 49.58 -46.13 0.55
N THR A 90 49.78 -45.62 -0.66
CA THR A 90 50.67 -46.22 -1.66
C THR A 90 52.12 -46.21 -1.19
N ASP A 91 52.60 -45.11 -0.62
CA ASP A 91 53.97 -44.99 -0.12
C ASP A 91 54.25 -45.86 1.11
N VAL A 92 53.29 -45.95 2.02
CA VAL A 92 53.38 -46.85 3.19
C VAL A 92 53.30 -48.31 2.74
N ASN A 93 52.41 -48.66 1.81
CA ASN A 93 52.35 -50.02 1.28
C ASN A 93 53.63 -50.39 0.52
N ARG A 94 54.26 -49.46 -0.21
CA ARG A 94 55.59 -49.69 -0.81
C ARG A 94 56.68 -49.95 0.22
N LEU A 95 56.67 -49.24 1.35
CA LEU A 95 57.63 -49.44 2.45
C LEU A 95 57.47 -50.79 3.16
N TYR A 96 56.28 -51.40 3.10
CA TYR A 96 55.92 -52.56 3.92
C TYR A 96 55.51 -53.82 3.14
N ASN A 97 55.37 -53.74 1.82
CA ASN A 97 55.13 -54.90 0.97
C ASN A 97 56.36 -55.84 1.02
N GLY A 98 56.25 -56.92 1.80
CA GLY A 98 57.29 -57.94 1.96
C GLY A 98 57.36 -58.61 3.34
N VAL A 99 56.57 -58.17 4.33
CA VAL A 99 56.68 -58.66 5.72
C VAL A 99 55.32 -59.12 6.26
N THR A 100 55.20 -60.37 6.69
CA THR A 100 54.10 -60.85 7.54
C THR A 100 54.16 -60.12 8.88
N MET A 101 53.20 -59.24 9.14
CA MET A 101 53.24 -58.36 10.32
C MET A 101 52.56 -58.98 11.53
N ASN A 102 53.13 -58.73 12.71
CA ASN A 102 52.46 -58.92 13.98
C ASN A 102 51.73 -57.61 14.38
N LYS A 103 50.83 -57.69 15.36
CA LYS A 103 50.02 -56.54 15.83
C LYS A 103 50.83 -55.29 16.19
N ALA A 104 52.07 -55.45 16.68
CA ALA A 104 52.93 -54.31 17.02
C ALA A 104 53.40 -53.55 15.77
N LYS A 105 53.76 -54.27 14.70
CA LYS A 105 54.13 -53.68 13.41
C LYS A 105 52.93 -53.10 12.66
N GLU A 106 51.73 -53.66 12.85
CA GLU A 106 50.48 -53.04 12.37
C GLU A 106 50.25 -51.68 13.01
N GLU A 107 50.40 -51.57 14.33
CA GLU A 107 50.26 -50.29 15.04
C GLU A 107 51.36 -49.29 14.66
N GLU A 108 52.59 -49.75 14.41
CA GLU A 108 53.69 -48.91 13.90
C GLU A 108 53.43 -48.42 12.47
N LYS A 109 52.98 -49.31 11.56
CA LYS A 109 52.55 -48.97 10.19
C LYS A 109 51.43 -47.93 10.22
N LYS A 110 50.48 -48.11 11.14
CA LYS A 110 49.34 -47.21 11.36
C LYS A 110 49.80 -45.83 11.83
N ASN A 111 50.70 -45.77 12.81
CA ASN A 111 51.29 -44.51 13.28
C ASN A 111 52.13 -43.81 12.20
N LEU A 112 52.89 -44.55 11.40
CA LEU A 112 53.66 -44.00 10.28
C LEU A 112 52.75 -43.48 9.16
N LEU A 113 51.68 -44.20 8.83
CA LEU A 113 50.67 -43.77 7.86
C LEU A 113 49.98 -42.49 8.32
N CYS A 114 49.55 -42.42 9.58
CA CYS A 114 48.99 -41.19 10.15
C CYS A 114 49.96 -40.01 10.02
N ARG A 115 51.24 -40.19 10.40
CA ARG A 115 52.26 -39.12 10.27
C ARG A 115 52.47 -38.68 8.83
N LYS A 116 52.56 -39.61 7.87
CA LYS A 116 52.73 -39.26 6.45
C LYS A 116 51.52 -38.57 5.86
N ILE A 117 50.31 -39.01 6.22
CA ILE A 117 49.07 -38.33 5.83
C ILE A 117 49.08 -36.90 6.39
N GLU A 118 49.46 -36.72 7.65
CA GLU A 118 49.58 -35.40 8.28
C GLU A 118 50.61 -34.51 7.57
N GLU A 119 51.82 -35.01 7.32
CA GLU A 119 52.87 -34.25 6.60
C GLU A 119 52.44 -33.86 5.18
N GLN A 120 51.83 -34.79 4.42
CA GLN A 120 51.32 -34.49 3.08
C GLN A 120 50.16 -33.49 3.13
N TYR A 121 49.31 -33.58 4.15
CA TYR A 121 48.21 -32.65 4.37
C TYR A 121 48.73 -31.24 4.69
N ASP A 122 49.72 -31.12 5.58
CA ASP A 122 50.35 -29.85 5.95
C ASP A 122 51.02 -29.20 4.73
N GLN A 123 51.69 -30.00 3.90
CA GLN A 123 52.29 -29.53 2.65
C GLN A 123 51.22 -29.07 1.66
N ALA A 124 50.14 -29.83 1.49
CA ALA A 124 49.02 -29.47 0.62
C ALA A 124 48.38 -28.15 1.06
N PHE A 125 48.10 -28.04 2.35
CA PHE A 125 47.50 -26.86 2.96
C PHE A 125 48.41 -25.63 2.83
N THR A 126 49.71 -25.79 3.09
CA THR A 126 50.70 -24.71 2.92
C THR A 126 50.84 -24.29 1.45
N GLY A 127 50.88 -25.24 0.52
CA GLY A 127 50.85 -24.97 -0.92
C GLY A 127 49.61 -24.19 -1.34
N CYS A 128 48.47 -24.58 -0.80
CA CYS A 128 47.20 -23.92 -1.00
C CYS A 128 47.13 -22.48 -0.45
N VAL A 129 47.60 -22.24 0.77
CA VAL A 129 47.66 -20.88 1.34
C VAL A 129 48.54 -19.99 0.47
N ARG A 130 49.69 -20.52 0.01
CA ARG A 130 50.55 -19.83 -0.98
C ARG A 130 49.80 -19.56 -2.28
N PHE A 131 49.02 -20.51 -2.78
CA PHE A 131 48.17 -20.34 -3.96
C PHE A 131 47.18 -19.21 -3.75
N ILE A 132 46.42 -19.21 -2.66
CA ILE A 132 45.39 -18.19 -2.39
C ILE A 132 46.04 -16.81 -2.26
N ASN A 133 47.13 -16.70 -1.50
CA ASN A 133 47.84 -15.43 -1.33
C ASN A 133 48.34 -14.90 -2.67
N LYS A 134 48.90 -15.78 -3.52
CA LYS A 134 49.34 -15.40 -4.87
C LYS A 134 48.15 -14.98 -5.75
N LEU A 135 47.04 -15.71 -5.70
CA LEU A 135 45.83 -15.35 -6.43
C LEU A 135 45.36 -13.95 -6.01
N ILE A 136 45.21 -13.70 -4.71
CA ILE A 136 44.80 -12.39 -4.16
C ILE A 136 45.76 -11.29 -4.59
N GLN A 137 47.08 -11.53 -4.53
CA GLN A 137 48.08 -10.56 -5.01
C GLN A 137 47.91 -10.24 -6.50
N GLU A 138 47.57 -11.23 -7.33
CA GLU A 138 47.41 -11.04 -8.77
C GLU A 138 46.06 -10.43 -9.17
N VAL A 139 44.96 -10.74 -8.46
CA VAL A 139 43.61 -10.25 -8.79
C VAL A 139 43.17 -9.03 -7.98
N ALA A 140 43.87 -8.74 -6.89
CA ALA A 140 43.58 -7.65 -5.96
C ALA A 140 44.87 -7.00 -5.42
N PRO A 141 45.79 -6.51 -6.28
CA PRO A 141 47.11 -6.03 -5.88
C PRO A 141 47.10 -4.84 -4.91
N GLU A 142 45.99 -4.11 -4.78
CA GLU A 142 45.84 -3.00 -3.83
C GLU A 142 45.29 -3.43 -2.45
N THR A 143 44.94 -4.71 -2.27
CA THR A 143 44.47 -5.27 -0.98
C THR A 143 45.58 -5.98 -0.20
N VAL A 144 46.83 -5.81 -0.64
CA VAL A 144 47.97 -6.69 -0.34
C VAL A 144 48.53 -6.56 1.08
N ASP A 145 48.26 -5.46 1.80
CA ASP A 145 48.80 -5.28 3.14
C ASP A 145 48.28 -6.34 4.14
N ASN A 146 47.07 -6.89 3.92
CA ASN A 146 46.55 -8.02 4.70
C ASN A 146 45.52 -8.86 3.91
N PRO A 147 45.93 -9.82 3.07
CA PRO A 147 45.02 -10.61 2.23
C PRO A 147 43.97 -11.41 3.04
N LYS A 148 44.27 -11.75 4.30
CA LYS A 148 43.34 -12.47 5.19
C LYS A 148 42.14 -11.61 5.61
N GLU A 149 42.23 -10.29 5.53
CA GLU A 149 41.10 -9.39 5.78
C GLU A 149 40.06 -9.43 4.67
N HIS A 150 40.41 -9.94 3.49
CA HIS A 150 39.59 -9.98 2.29
C HIS A 150 39.12 -11.39 1.91
N LEU A 151 39.52 -12.39 2.69
CA LEU A 151 39.32 -13.80 2.41
C LEU A 151 38.30 -14.41 3.38
N LEU A 152 37.33 -15.16 2.86
CA LEU A 152 36.47 -16.05 3.63
C LEU A 152 36.56 -17.45 3.04
N VAL A 153 36.78 -18.44 3.90
CA VAL A 153 36.82 -19.86 3.49
C VAL A 153 35.79 -20.61 4.33
N VAL A 154 35.01 -21.45 3.68
CA VAL A 154 34.12 -22.44 4.29
C VAL A 154 34.62 -23.82 3.89
N PRO A 155 34.72 -24.80 4.81
CA PRO A 155 35.10 -26.16 4.45
C PRO A 155 34.00 -26.86 3.63
N GLY A 156 34.42 -27.69 2.68
CA GLY A 156 33.60 -28.68 2.01
C GLY A 156 33.89 -30.10 2.47
N ASN A 157 33.18 -31.06 1.90
CA ASN A 157 33.21 -32.45 2.35
C ASN A 157 34.50 -33.19 1.93
N HIS A 158 35.18 -32.70 0.90
CA HIS A 158 36.49 -33.18 0.44
C HIS A 158 37.65 -32.52 1.18
N ASP A 159 37.41 -31.40 1.87
CA ASP A 159 38.43 -30.76 2.70
C ASP A 159 38.73 -31.58 3.97
N LEU A 160 37.78 -32.43 4.38
CA LEU A 160 37.93 -33.28 5.55
C LEU A 160 38.85 -34.48 5.27
N VAL A 161 39.74 -34.77 6.22
CA VAL A 161 40.62 -35.94 6.15
C VAL A 161 39.81 -37.22 6.38
N ARG A 162 39.48 -37.93 5.30
CA ARG A 162 38.88 -39.27 5.34
C ARG A 162 40.00 -40.30 5.22
N THR A 163 40.26 -41.10 6.26
CA THR A 163 41.07 -42.32 6.08
C THR A 163 40.14 -43.50 5.87
N SER A 164 40.44 -44.33 4.88
CA SER A 164 39.62 -45.44 4.39
C SER A 164 39.56 -46.66 5.34
N GLU A 165 40.16 -46.57 6.52
CA GLU A 165 40.27 -47.72 7.44
C GLU A 165 39.15 -47.73 8.49
N SER A 166 38.16 -48.59 8.23
CA SER A 166 37.17 -49.14 9.18
C SER A 166 37.78 -50.05 10.27
N SER A 167 39.10 -50.17 10.33
CA SER A 167 39.85 -51.07 11.21
C SER A 167 40.30 -50.45 12.54
N PHE A 168 40.09 -49.14 12.76
CA PHE A 168 40.32 -48.54 14.07
C PHE A 168 39.10 -48.77 14.96
N GLY A 169 39.24 -49.68 15.92
CA GLY A 169 38.18 -50.07 16.84
C GLY A 169 37.41 -48.89 17.43
N LYS A 170 36.09 -49.07 17.55
CA LYS A 170 35.10 -48.15 18.11
C LYS A 170 35.58 -47.54 19.43
N SER A 171 36.23 -46.38 19.38
CA SER A 171 36.46 -45.55 20.56
C SER A 171 35.20 -44.71 20.79
N THR A 172 34.47 -44.99 21.87
CA THR A 172 33.07 -44.56 22.05
C THR A 172 32.88 -43.17 22.65
N THR A 173 33.92 -42.34 22.85
CA THR A 173 33.75 -41.10 23.66
C THR A 173 34.59 -39.87 23.26
N ALA A 174 35.37 -39.89 22.18
CA ALA A 174 36.15 -38.72 21.74
C ALA A 174 35.89 -38.40 20.28
N THR A 175 35.80 -37.11 19.93
CA THR A 175 35.82 -36.61 18.55
C THR A 175 36.92 -37.33 17.77
N PRO A 176 36.67 -37.78 16.53
CA PRO A 176 37.73 -38.38 15.72
C PRO A 176 38.93 -37.42 15.64
N PRO A 177 40.17 -37.84 16.00
CA PRO A 177 41.38 -36.99 15.93
C PRO A 177 41.63 -36.33 14.57
N ARG A 178 40.92 -36.80 13.52
CA ARG A 178 40.98 -36.35 12.13
C ARG A 178 40.36 -34.96 11.90
N ILE A 179 39.25 -34.65 12.57
CA ILE A 179 38.54 -33.37 12.39
C ILE A 179 39.27 -32.26 13.16
N GLU A 180 39.74 -32.59 14.36
CA GLU A 180 40.49 -31.66 15.20
C GLU A 180 41.72 -31.11 14.49
N LYS A 181 42.52 -31.98 13.84
CA LYS A 181 43.70 -31.56 13.08
C LYS A 181 43.38 -30.70 11.87
N TYR A 182 42.37 -31.06 11.08
CA TYR A 182 41.96 -30.22 9.95
C TYR A 182 41.61 -28.80 10.41
N ILE A 183 40.76 -28.70 11.43
CA ILE A 183 40.25 -27.43 11.92
C ILE A 183 41.35 -26.63 12.63
N GLN A 184 42.30 -27.30 13.29
CA GLN A 184 43.52 -26.66 13.80
C GLN A 184 44.35 -26.03 12.68
N HIS A 185 44.61 -26.77 11.60
CA HIS A 185 45.35 -26.24 10.45
C HIS A 185 44.61 -25.09 9.78
N PHE A 186 43.30 -25.28 9.57
CA PHE A 186 42.43 -24.25 9.03
C PHE A 186 42.46 -22.96 9.84
N ALA A 187 42.31 -23.05 11.15
CA ALA A 187 42.28 -21.90 12.04
C ALA A 187 43.64 -21.21 12.16
N ASN A 188 44.72 -21.99 12.29
CA ASN A 188 46.08 -21.43 12.37
C ASN A 188 46.43 -20.62 11.13
N GLN A 189 46.00 -21.09 9.96
CA GLN A 189 46.38 -20.47 8.69
C GLN A 189 45.44 -19.32 8.30
N PHE A 190 44.13 -19.49 8.46
CA PHE A 190 43.15 -18.52 7.97
C PHE A 190 42.55 -17.61 9.05
N LEU A 191 42.49 -18.04 10.32
CA LEU A 191 41.81 -17.29 11.39
C LEU A 191 42.78 -16.63 12.40
N GLU A 192 44.06 -17.01 12.42
CA GLU A 192 45.08 -16.49 13.35
C GLU A 192 44.72 -16.65 14.84
N ILE A 193 43.85 -17.61 15.16
CA ILE A 193 43.42 -17.88 16.54
C ILE A 193 44.33 -18.95 17.13
N PRO A 194 45.11 -18.65 18.18
CA PRO A 194 45.89 -19.67 18.89
C PRO A 194 44.93 -20.64 19.59
N LEU A 195 44.77 -21.83 19.03
CA LEU A 195 43.88 -22.86 19.56
C LEU A 195 44.52 -23.60 20.74
N SER A 196 44.34 -23.09 21.95
CA SER A 196 44.51 -23.90 23.16
C SER A 196 43.18 -24.50 23.59
N GLY A 197 42.77 -25.63 22.98
CA GLY A 197 41.76 -26.52 23.54
C GLY A 197 40.27 -26.23 23.26
N GLU A 198 39.92 -25.22 22.45
CA GLU A 198 38.51 -24.85 22.16
C GLU A 198 38.13 -25.08 20.67
N PHE A 199 38.60 -26.18 20.07
CA PHE A 199 38.29 -26.57 18.68
C PHE A 199 36.80 -26.48 18.31
N TYR A 200 35.92 -26.89 19.23
CA TYR A 200 34.46 -26.88 19.00
C TYR A 200 33.91 -25.47 18.72
N LYS A 201 34.56 -24.43 19.24
CA LYS A 201 34.14 -23.05 18.97
C LYS A 201 34.35 -22.67 17.51
N LEU A 202 35.31 -23.25 16.79
CA LEU A 202 35.51 -22.92 15.37
C LEU A 202 34.42 -23.49 14.49
N VAL A 203 34.01 -24.72 14.76
CA VAL A 203 32.99 -25.44 14.00
C VAL A 203 31.59 -24.90 14.33
N ASN A 204 31.39 -24.47 15.57
CA ASN A 204 30.09 -23.99 16.05
C ASN A 204 29.93 -22.48 15.97
N ASN A 205 30.94 -21.71 15.56
CA ASN A 205 30.79 -20.28 15.32
C ASN A 205 30.79 -19.96 13.83
N PRO A 206 30.04 -18.94 13.40
CA PRO A 206 30.11 -18.44 12.04
C PRO A 206 31.43 -17.67 11.80
N THR A 207 31.92 -17.72 10.57
CA THR A 207 32.97 -16.82 10.09
C THR A 207 32.33 -15.58 9.46
N LEU A 208 32.99 -14.44 9.58
CA LEU A 208 32.50 -13.16 9.05
C LEU A 208 33.59 -12.49 8.20
N LEU A 209 33.18 -12.05 7.02
CA LEU A 209 33.91 -11.09 6.20
C LEU A 209 33.04 -9.86 6.00
N LEU A 210 33.60 -8.68 6.29
CA LEU A 210 32.83 -7.44 6.38
C LEU A 210 33.51 -6.35 5.55
N THR A 211 32.75 -5.78 4.61
CA THR A 211 33.16 -4.59 3.86
C THR A 211 32.13 -3.50 4.11
N SER A 212 32.58 -2.38 4.66
CA SER A 212 31.77 -1.16 4.86
C SER A 212 32.16 -0.14 3.80
N ARG A 213 31.16 0.56 3.25
CA ARG A 213 31.32 1.71 2.36
C ARG A 213 30.35 2.81 2.80
N LYS A 214 30.47 4.00 2.20
CA LYS A 214 29.59 5.15 2.46
C LYS A 214 28.09 4.85 2.31
N ASN A 215 27.72 3.96 1.37
CA ASN A 215 26.32 3.69 1.02
C ASN A 215 25.78 2.34 1.52
N GLY A 216 26.58 1.55 2.23
CA GLY A 216 26.11 0.29 2.81
C GLY A 216 27.22 -0.54 3.42
N VAL A 217 26.84 -1.64 4.06
CA VAL A 217 27.75 -2.65 4.60
C VAL A 217 27.38 -3.99 3.99
N VAL A 218 28.37 -4.76 3.54
CA VAL A 218 28.20 -6.15 3.11
C VAL A 218 28.84 -7.06 4.14
N ALA A 219 28.02 -7.91 4.75
CA ALA A 219 28.45 -8.98 5.65
C ALA A 219 28.32 -10.33 4.92
N VAL A 220 29.44 -11.00 4.69
CA VAL A 220 29.48 -12.37 4.20
C VAL A 220 29.73 -13.29 5.38
N ILE A 221 28.78 -14.17 5.65
CA ILE A 221 28.79 -15.08 6.80
C ILE A 221 29.00 -16.50 6.31
N GLY A 222 30.12 -17.12 6.68
CA GLY A 222 30.42 -18.50 6.38
C GLY A 222 29.85 -19.44 7.45
N LEU A 223 29.14 -20.48 7.01
CA LEU A 223 28.63 -21.55 7.84
C LEU A 223 29.23 -22.86 7.40
N ASP A 224 29.73 -23.62 8.37
CA ASP A 224 30.21 -24.96 8.13
C ASP A 224 29.01 -25.89 7.95
N SER A 225 28.89 -26.47 6.77
CA SER A 225 27.79 -27.38 6.44
C SER A 225 28.17 -28.86 6.55
N ASN A 226 29.34 -29.18 7.10
CA ASN A 226 29.83 -30.56 7.22
C ASN A 226 29.52 -31.22 8.56
N HIS A 227 28.66 -30.63 9.41
CA HIS A 227 28.38 -31.17 10.75
C HIS A 227 27.83 -32.59 10.73
N TYR A 228 27.14 -32.98 9.67
CA TYR A 228 26.71 -34.36 9.52
C TYR A 228 27.92 -35.29 9.43
N GLU A 229 28.91 -34.96 8.59
CA GLU A 229 30.13 -35.76 8.42
C GLU A 229 30.97 -35.80 9.69
N TYR A 230 30.97 -34.74 10.51
CA TYR A 230 31.68 -34.71 11.79
C TYR A 230 31.12 -35.69 12.83
N ASN A 231 29.83 -35.99 12.75
CA ASN A 231 29.11 -36.77 13.75
C ASN A 231 28.88 -38.22 13.32
N GLN A 232 29.30 -38.63 12.11
CA GLN A 232 29.21 -40.02 11.69
C GLN A 232 30.43 -40.84 12.17
N PRO A 233 30.23 -41.97 12.85
CA PRO A 233 31.32 -42.83 13.30
C PRO A 233 32.03 -43.56 12.15
N GLU A 234 31.37 -43.73 11.00
CA GLU A 234 31.91 -44.35 9.78
C GLU A 234 31.52 -43.51 8.57
N PRO A 235 32.39 -43.36 7.54
CA PRO A 235 32.04 -42.65 6.33
C PRO A 235 30.87 -43.39 5.64
N PRO A 236 29.70 -42.75 5.46
CA PRO A 236 28.55 -43.45 4.91
C PRO A 236 28.85 -43.90 3.47
N GLU A 237 28.43 -45.13 3.12
CA GLU A 237 28.32 -45.59 1.72
C GLU A 237 27.21 -44.84 0.94
N SER A 238 26.49 -43.94 1.63
CA SER A 238 25.28 -43.21 1.21
C SER A 238 25.62 -41.76 0.77
N PRO A 239 24.69 -41.00 0.16
CA PRO A 239 25.00 -39.69 -0.43
C PRO A 239 25.53 -38.72 0.62
N SER A 240 26.48 -37.88 0.18
CA SER A 240 27.05 -36.79 0.97
C SER A 240 25.93 -35.80 1.32
N VAL A 241 25.52 -35.81 2.60
CA VAL A 241 24.49 -34.91 3.13
C VAL A 241 25.14 -33.92 4.08
N GLY A 242 24.73 -32.66 3.95
CA GLY A 242 25.21 -31.57 4.78
C GLY A 242 24.28 -31.31 5.95
N TRP A 243 24.82 -30.67 6.97
CA TRP A 243 24.07 -30.16 8.11
C TRP A 243 24.76 -28.92 8.67
N VAL A 244 24.00 -27.86 8.91
CA VAL A 244 24.48 -26.70 9.68
C VAL A 244 24.04 -26.89 11.13
N ASN A 245 25.00 -26.96 12.06
CA ASN A 245 24.66 -27.11 13.47
C ASN A 245 23.79 -25.94 13.95
N ARG A 246 22.77 -26.25 14.77
CA ARG A 246 21.85 -25.25 15.32
C ARG A 246 22.57 -24.16 16.11
N GLU A 247 23.62 -24.50 16.86
CA GLU A 247 24.46 -23.54 17.57
C GLU A 247 25.13 -22.57 16.61
N GLN A 248 25.68 -23.08 15.50
CA GLN A 248 26.33 -22.25 14.48
C GLN A 248 25.33 -21.35 13.76
N LEU A 249 24.18 -21.89 13.37
CA LEU A 249 23.12 -21.08 12.77
C LEU A 249 22.67 -20.00 13.76
N ASN A 250 22.36 -20.37 15.01
CA ASN A 250 21.98 -19.39 16.04
C ASN A 250 23.07 -18.34 16.29
N GLY A 251 24.35 -18.73 16.26
CA GLY A 251 25.49 -17.83 16.30
C GLY A 251 25.46 -16.81 15.16
N ALA A 252 25.19 -17.26 13.93
CA ALA A 252 25.02 -16.39 12.78
C ALA A 252 23.81 -15.47 12.88
N LEU A 253 22.66 -15.99 13.34
CA LEU A 253 21.47 -15.17 13.56
C LEU A 253 21.73 -14.08 14.62
N ASN A 254 22.39 -14.43 15.72
CA ASN A 254 22.80 -13.47 16.75
C ASN A 254 23.79 -12.44 16.22
N LEU A 255 24.75 -12.86 15.40
CA LEU A 255 25.67 -11.97 14.71
C LEU A 255 24.92 -10.99 13.79
N ILE A 256 23.97 -11.47 12.98
CA ILE A 256 23.15 -10.62 12.11
C ILE A 256 22.37 -9.60 12.94
N ARG A 257 21.73 -10.02 14.04
CA ARG A 257 20.99 -9.11 14.93
C ARG A 257 21.90 -8.06 15.55
N TRP A 258 23.09 -8.45 15.99
CA TRP A 258 24.06 -7.53 16.55
C TRP A 258 24.57 -6.54 15.49
N LEU A 259 24.92 -7.00 14.29
CA LEU A 259 25.29 -6.13 13.16
C LEU A 259 24.14 -5.19 12.77
N THR A 260 22.90 -5.65 12.81
CA THR A 260 21.70 -4.84 12.56
C THR A 260 21.54 -3.71 13.58
N GLY A 261 21.82 -4.00 14.86
CA GLY A 261 21.82 -2.99 15.92
C GLY A 261 23.00 -2.03 15.86
N LEU A 262 24.11 -2.45 15.23
CA LEU A 262 25.33 -1.64 15.06
C LEU A 262 25.25 -0.73 13.82
N VAL A 263 24.82 -1.29 12.69
CA VAL A 263 24.68 -0.58 11.40
C VAL A 263 23.32 0.11 11.36
N THR A 264 23.27 1.32 11.90
CA THR A 264 22.02 2.06 12.13
C THR A 264 21.78 3.22 11.16
N ASP A 265 22.78 3.56 10.36
CA ASP A 265 22.85 4.75 9.49
C ASP A 265 22.93 4.42 7.99
N ARG A 266 22.96 3.13 7.62
CA ARG A 266 22.99 2.66 6.23
C ARG A 266 22.42 1.24 6.06
N PRO A 267 22.15 0.79 4.82
CA PRO A 267 21.81 -0.59 4.54
C PRO A 267 22.92 -1.57 4.97
N LEU A 268 22.54 -2.64 5.65
CA LEU A 268 23.36 -3.85 5.83
C LEU A 268 22.86 -4.93 4.87
N TYR A 269 23.71 -5.48 4.02
CA TYR A 269 23.42 -6.59 3.13
C TYR A 269 24.09 -7.84 3.67
N VAL A 270 23.31 -8.89 3.92
CA VAL A 270 23.83 -10.15 4.46
C VAL A 270 23.83 -11.22 3.39
N ILE A 271 24.99 -11.82 3.19
CA ILE A 271 25.22 -12.94 2.30
C ILE A 271 25.67 -14.12 3.16
N VAL A 272 25.01 -15.27 3.03
CA VAL A 272 25.40 -16.48 3.75
C VAL A 272 26.06 -17.45 2.79
N VAL A 273 27.16 -18.05 3.21
CA VAL A 273 27.97 -18.98 2.40
C VAL A 273 28.04 -20.30 3.12
N PHE A 274 27.78 -21.39 2.42
CA PHE A 274 28.10 -22.75 2.88
C PHE A 274 28.36 -23.67 1.70
N HIS A 275 28.82 -24.89 1.93
CA HIS A 275 29.20 -25.80 0.85
C HIS A 275 28.00 -26.56 0.24
N TYR A 276 27.16 -27.17 1.08
CA TYR A 276 26.05 -28.04 0.62
C TYR A 276 24.83 -27.29 0.07
N HIS A 277 23.99 -27.97 -0.71
CA HIS A 277 22.81 -27.35 -1.31
C HIS A 277 21.68 -27.08 -0.34
N LEU A 278 21.09 -25.90 -0.47
CA LEU A 278 19.86 -25.54 0.20
C LEU A 278 18.64 -25.94 -0.66
N LEU A 279 18.33 -27.25 -0.70
CA LEU A 279 17.18 -27.82 -1.42
C LEU A 279 16.13 -28.33 -0.42
N PRO A 280 14.83 -28.01 -0.59
CA PRO A 280 13.77 -28.58 0.24
C PRO A 280 13.73 -30.12 0.16
N VAL A 281 13.76 -30.79 1.32
CA VAL A 281 13.84 -32.26 1.44
C VAL A 281 12.62 -32.99 0.83
N GLU A 282 11.47 -32.31 0.74
CA GLU A 282 10.26 -32.86 0.12
C GLU A 282 10.44 -33.12 -1.39
N LEU A 283 11.29 -32.32 -2.06
CA LEU A 283 11.68 -32.57 -3.44
C LEU A 283 12.69 -33.72 -3.52
N SER A 284 13.58 -33.87 -2.52
CA SER A 284 14.62 -34.89 -2.53
C SER A 284 14.05 -36.31 -2.38
N THR A 285 13.01 -36.55 -1.59
CA THR A 285 12.41 -37.89 -1.47
C THR A 285 11.77 -38.41 -2.77
N LYS A 286 11.18 -37.52 -3.60
CA LYS A 286 10.73 -37.86 -4.96
C LYS A 286 11.89 -38.00 -5.96
N PHE A 287 12.93 -37.17 -5.84
CA PHE A 287 14.12 -37.21 -6.70
C PHE A 287 14.99 -38.46 -6.45
N LEU A 288 15.19 -38.83 -5.18
CA LEU A 288 15.93 -40.02 -4.72
C LEU A 288 15.31 -41.34 -5.18
N ARG A 289 14.02 -41.33 -5.55
CA ARG A 289 13.33 -42.50 -6.11
C ARG A 289 13.50 -42.65 -7.62
N THR A 290 13.92 -41.60 -8.34
CA THR A 290 13.88 -41.55 -9.81
C THR A 290 15.24 -41.34 -10.47
N HIS A 291 16.27 -40.89 -9.75
CA HIS A 291 17.60 -40.62 -10.30
C HIS A 291 18.69 -41.44 -9.58
N ASP A 292 19.79 -41.71 -10.29
CA ASP A 292 20.94 -42.44 -9.78
C ASP A 292 21.44 -41.79 -8.48
N ARG A 293 21.56 -42.59 -7.40
CA ARG A 293 21.68 -42.10 -6.01
C ARG A 293 22.99 -41.33 -5.73
N LYS A 294 23.91 -41.27 -6.68
CA LYS A 294 25.31 -40.85 -6.47
C LYS A 294 25.56 -39.34 -6.49
N GLU A 295 24.58 -38.50 -6.85
CA GLU A 295 24.85 -37.08 -7.14
C GLU A 295 24.01 -36.06 -6.36
N LEU A 296 23.17 -36.51 -5.41
CA LEU A 296 22.33 -35.58 -4.65
C LEU A 296 22.97 -35.24 -3.32
N THR A 297 23.44 -34.00 -3.24
CA THR A 297 24.04 -33.44 -2.05
C THR A 297 23.18 -32.27 -1.58
N PHE A 298 22.80 -32.25 -0.31
CA PHE A 298 21.85 -31.28 0.22
C PHE A 298 21.97 -31.15 1.73
N LEU A 299 21.53 -30.01 2.25
CA LEU A 299 21.35 -29.78 3.68
C LEU A 299 20.10 -30.50 4.17
N VAL A 300 20.25 -31.41 5.14
CA VAL A 300 19.13 -32.16 5.73
C VAL A 300 18.13 -31.25 6.44
N ASP A 301 18.58 -30.08 6.89
CA ASP A 301 17.81 -29.06 7.59
C ASP A 301 17.56 -27.81 6.72
N ALA A 302 17.65 -27.94 5.39
CA ALA A 302 17.55 -26.83 4.45
C ALA A 302 16.30 -25.96 4.67
N GLN A 303 15.15 -26.56 4.96
CA GLN A 303 13.92 -25.82 5.25
C GLN A 303 14.10 -24.86 6.43
N TRP A 304 14.56 -25.39 7.56
CA TRP A 304 14.73 -24.60 8.78
C TRP A 304 15.78 -23.50 8.59
N VAL A 305 16.87 -23.81 7.87
CA VAL A 305 17.89 -22.82 7.50
C VAL A 305 17.27 -21.73 6.63
N ILE A 306 16.54 -22.06 5.56
CA ILE A 306 15.86 -21.08 4.68
C ILE A 306 14.96 -20.18 5.52
N GLU A 307 14.06 -20.74 6.32
CA GLU A 307 13.13 -19.99 7.16
C GLU A 307 13.87 -19.00 8.06
N LYS A 308 14.92 -19.46 8.77
CA LYS A 308 15.68 -18.61 9.68
C LYS A 308 16.48 -17.52 8.97
N LEU A 309 17.04 -17.80 7.80
CA LEU A 309 17.75 -16.79 7.00
C LEU A 309 16.77 -15.75 6.42
N GLN A 310 15.57 -16.17 5.99
CA GLN A 310 14.52 -15.26 5.54
C GLN A 310 14.00 -14.36 6.68
N ASP A 311 13.79 -14.93 7.88
CA ASP A 311 13.40 -14.21 9.11
C ASP A 311 14.41 -13.10 9.45
N HIS A 312 15.69 -13.30 9.13
CA HIS A 312 16.79 -12.37 9.39
C HIS A 312 17.22 -11.56 8.16
N GLN A 313 16.37 -11.54 7.13
CA GLN A 313 16.53 -10.73 5.92
C GLN A 313 17.87 -10.94 5.19
N VAL A 314 18.36 -12.17 5.19
CA VAL A 314 19.50 -12.55 4.34
C VAL A 314 19.12 -12.38 2.88
N SER A 315 19.92 -11.61 2.15
CA SER A 315 19.62 -11.23 0.76
C SER A 315 19.97 -12.35 -0.22
N LEU A 316 21.08 -13.05 0.05
CA LEU A 316 21.70 -14.01 -0.86
C LEU A 316 22.33 -15.16 -0.07
N VAL A 317 22.13 -16.38 -0.54
CA VAL A 317 22.90 -17.56 -0.16
C VAL A 317 23.80 -17.95 -1.31
N MET A 318 25.05 -18.24 -1.02
CA MET A 318 26.04 -18.75 -1.94
C MET A 318 26.41 -20.17 -1.51
N HIS A 319 26.34 -21.14 -2.43
CA HIS A 319 26.78 -22.49 -2.11
C HIS A 319 27.55 -23.17 -3.25
N GLY A 320 28.31 -24.20 -2.89
CA GLY A 320 29.14 -25.00 -3.78
C GLY A 320 28.51 -26.32 -4.24
N HIS A 321 29.37 -27.30 -4.50
CA HIS A 321 29.16 -28.76 -4.50
C HIS A 321 28.48 -29.44 -5.71
N ARG A 322 27.38 -28.93 -6.28
CA ARG A 322 26.67 -29.61 -7.42
C ARG A 322 27.12 -29.17 -8.79
N HIS A 323 28.21 -28.42 -8.89
CA HIS A 323 28.79 -28.05 -10.16
C HIS A 323 27.77 -27.33 -11.08
N LEU A 324 26.79 -26.62 -10.49
CA LEU A 324 25.66 -25.99 -11.21
C LEU A 324 25.86 -24.48 -11.33
N ASN A 325 25.63 -23.96 -12.53
CA ASN A 325 25.71 -22.52 -12.82
C ASN A 325 24.31 -21.90 -12.73
N LYS A 326 23.71 -21.87 -11.54
CA LYS A 326 22.28 -21.54 -11.39
C LYS A 326 22.05 -20.50 -10.31
N LEU A 327 21.28 -19.48 -10.68
CA LEU A 327 20.63 -18.56 -9.75
C LEU A 327 19.19 -19.01 -9.55
N GLN A 328 18.78 -19.17 -8.30
CA GLN A 328 17.45 -19.68 -7.93
C GLN A 328 16.79 -18.76 -6.93
N ASN A 329 15.49 -18.56 -7.09
CA ASN A 329 14.65 -17.90 -6.12
C ASN A 329 14.03 -18.99 -5.25
N VAL A 330 14.36 -19.00 -3.96
CA VAL A 330 13.71 -19.89 -3.00
C VAL A 330 12.93 -19.05 -2.02
N SER A 331 11.68 -19.43 -1.82
CA SER A 331 10.90 -18.97 -0.70
C SER A 331 10.27 -20.19 -0.08
N TYR A 332 10.43 -20.35 1.23
CA TYR A 332 9.68 -21.37 1.94
C TYR A 332 8.24 -20.90 2.26
N HIS A 333 7.91 -19.67 1.87
CA HIS A 333 6.54 -19.22 1.86
C HIS A 333 5.84 -19.70 0.60
N PRO A 334 4.65 -20.32 0.71
CA PRO A 334 3.89 -20.77 -0.44
C PRO A 334 3.74 -19.64 -1.48
N LEU A 335 3.90 -19.98 -2.76
CA LEU A 335 3.79 -19.06 -3.89
C LEU A 335 2.32 -18.60 -4.03
N ASP A 336 1.90 -17.63 -3.22
CA ASP A 336 0.53 -17.08 -3.28
C ASP A 336 0.46 -15.75 -4.04
N VAL A 337 -0.61 -15.64 -4.83
CA VAL A 337 -0.89 -14.53 -5.74
C VAL A 337 -1.21 -13.28 -4.91
N GLY A 338 -0.33 -12.28 -4.92
CA GLY A 338 -0.54 -11.01 -4.22
C GLY A 338 0.40 -10.77 -3.03
N TYR A 339 1.21 -11.74 -2.62
CA TYR A 339 2.31 -11.47 -1.70
C TYR A 339 3.38 -10.63 -2.41
N SER A 340 3.65 -9.42 -1.94
CA SER A 340 4.97 -8.81 -2.17
C SER A 340 5.99 -9.78 -1.57
N ARG A 341 6.68 -10.51 -2.44
CA ARG A 341 7.76 -11.47 -2.18
C ARG A 341 8.29 -11.32 -0.75
N ARG A 342 7.79 -12.10 0.21
CA ARG A 342 8.51 -12.25 1.50
C ARG A 342 9.94 -12.60 1.12
N ASN A 343 10.92 -11.87 1.66
CA ASN A 343 12.37 -11.96 1.42
C ASN A 343 12.73 -13.20 0.60
N VAL A 344 12.59 -13.13 -0.72
CA VAL A 344 12.88 -14.28 -1.58
C VAL A 344 14.37 -14.49 -1.44
N LEU A 345 14.74 -15.62 -0.84
CA LEU A 345 16.13 -15.96 -0.64
C LEU A 345 16.70 -16.27 -2.01
N GLN A 346 17.58 -15.40 -2.48
CA GLN A 346 18.34 -15.65 -3.70
C GLN A 346 19.37 -16.72 -3.37
N ILE A 347 19.48 -17.75 -4.21
CA ILE A 347 20.47 -18.80 -4.06
C ILE A 347 21.35 -18.81 -5.29
N LEU A 348 22.63 -18.52 -5.09
CA LEU A 348 23.69 -18.61 -6.07
C LEU A 348 24.42 -19.95 -5.91
N SER A 349 24.16 -20.87 -6.83
CA SER A 349 24.97 -22.07 -7.01
C SER A 349 26.20 -21.70 -7.83
N CYS A 350 27.38 -21.84 -7.24
CA CYS A 350 28.63 -21.50 -7.89
C CYS A 350 29.11 -22.65 -8.80
N PRO A 351 29.58 -22.35 -10.01
CA PRO A 351 30.26 -23.34 -10.86
C PRO A 351 31.48 -23.94 -10.15
N PRO A 352 31.85 -25.20 -10.44
CA PRO A 352 33.05 -25.77 -9.88
C PRO A 352 34.27 -25.14 -10.56
N ALA A 353 35.28 -24.79 -9.77
CA ALA A 353 36.54 -24.25 -10.26
C ALA A 353 37.52 -25.37 -10.63
N GLU A 354 37.01 -26.50 -11.15
CA GLU A 354 37.81 -27.63 -11.60
C GLU A 354 38.94 -27.18 -12.54
N THR A 355 40.06 -27.90 -12.45
CA THR A 355 41.34 -27.57 -13.11
C THR A 355 41.23 -27.29 -14.61
N ASN A 356 40.21 -27.85 -15.28
CA ASN A 356 40.00 -27.69 -16.72
C ASN A 356 39.00 -26.59 -17.10
N ASP A 357 37.92 -26.41 -16.35
CA ASP A 357 36.83 -25.51 -16.74
C ASP A 357 36.98 -24.09 -16.18
N LYS A 358 37.88 -23.86 -15.20
CA LYS A 358 38.26 -22.54 -14.66
C LYS A 358 37.05 -21.65 -14.35
N ASN A 359 36.02 -22.24 -13.74
CA ASN A 359 34.79 -21.51 -13.49
C ASN A 359 34.78 -20.82 -12.12
N GLY A 360 33.81 -19.93 -11.93
CA GLY A 360 33.55 -19.26 -10.66
C GLY A 360 32.36 -18.32 -10.79
N ALA A 361 31.99 -17.65 -9.71
CA ALA A 361 30.96 -16.61 -9.74
C ALA A 361 31.55 -15.30 -9.25
N LEU A 362 31.33 -14.26 -10.04
CA LEU A 362 31.79 -12.92 -9.76
C LEU A 362 30.56 -12.06 -9.45
N LEU A 363 30.49 -11.54 -8.23
CA LEU A 363 29.39 -10.76 -7.71
C LEU A 363 29.81 -9.29 -7.60
N ARG A 364 28.99 -8.36 -8.07
CA ARG A 364 29.13 -6.93 -7.79
C ARG A 364 27.87 -6.44 -7.09
N VAL A 365 27.97 -6.19 -5.80
CA VAL A 365 26.92 -5.62 -4.96
C VAL A 365 26.95 -4.11 -5.12
N ASP A 366 25.90 -3.54 -5.70
CA ASP A 366 25.62 -2.11 -5.74
C ASP A 366 24.86 -1.72 -4.46
N LEU A 367 25.58 -1.04 -3.56
CA LEU A 367 25.09 -0.68 -2.24
C LEU A 367 24.04 0.43 -2.30
N LEU A 368 24.10 1.29 -3.31
CA LEU A 368 23.15 2.36 -3.51
C LEU A 368 21.86 1.82 -4.14
N ALA A 369 21.96 1.01 -5.19
CA ALA A 369 20.80 0.38 -5.83
C ALA A 369 20.16 -0.69 -4.94
N GLY A 370 20.92 -1.30 -4.03
CA GLY A 370 20.45 -2.45 -3.27
C GLY A 370 20.23 -3.65 -4.17
N ALA A 371 21.19 -3.91 -5.04
CA ALA A 371 21.13 -5.01 -5.99
C ALA A 371 22.52 -5.62 -6.13
N ALA A 372 22.60 -6.91 -6.46
CA ALA A 372 23.85 -7.52 -6.88
C ALA A 372 23.76 -7.96 -8.33
N ARG A 373 24.87 -7.80 -9.04
CA ARG A 373 25.08 -8.30 -10.39
C ARG A 373 25.95 -9.55 -10.30
N VAL A 374 25.39 -10.68 -10.71
CA VAL A 374 26.06 -11.98 -10.74
C VAL A 374 26.56 -12.26 -12.15
N GLU A 375 27.83 -12.59 -12.27
CA GLU A 375 28.45 -13.03 -13.51
C GLU A 375 29.15 -14.36 -13.31
N PHE A 376 28.72 -15.38 -14.06
CA PHE A 376 29.41 -16.66 -14.05
C PHE A 376 30.65 -16.59 -14.94
N LEU A 377 31.80 -16.90 -14.36
CA LEU A 377 33.03 -17.09 -15.09
C LEU A 377 32.93 -18.47 -15.75
N THR A 378 32.53 -18.54 -17.02
CA THR A 378 32.63 -19.77 -17.82
C THR A 378 33.52 -19.54 -19.03
N GLN A 379 34.30 -20.54 -19.45
CA GLN A 379 35.17 -20.43 -20.64
C GLN A 379 34.39 -20.38 -21.96
N LYS A 380 33.27 -21.10 -22.05
CA LYS A 380 32.59 -21.39 -23.33
C LYS A 380 31.48 -20.40 -23.74
N ALA A 381 31.10 -19.47 -22.86
CA ALA A 381 30.01 -18.54 -23.13
C ALA A 381 30.35 -17.12 -22.68
N PRO A 382 29.90 -16.08 -23.42
CA PRO A 382 30.03 -14.70 -22.97
C PRO A 382 29.31 -14.52 -21.63
N PRO A 383 29.88 -13.74 -20.70
CA PRO A 383 29.28 -13.54 -19.38
C PRO A 383 27.89 -12.90 -19.56
N ARG A 384 26.85 -13.61 -19.11
CA ARG A 384 25.50 -13.06 -18.97
C ARG A 384 25.31 -12.62 -17.54
N ALA A 385 25.41 -11.31 -17.33
CA ALA A 385 25.12 -10.72 -16.05
C ALA A 385 23.64 -10.86 -15.70
N LYS A 386 23.35 -11.32 -14.49
CA LYS A 386 21.99 -11.30 -13.92
C LYS A 386 21.98 -10.36 -12.72
N SER A 387 21.05 -9.41 -12.72
CA SER A 387 20.83 -8.54 -11.56
C SER A 387 19.82 -9.19 -10.62
N ILE A 388 20.11 -9.15 -9.33
CA ILE A 388 19.25 -9.60 -8.24
C ILE A 388 19.00 -8.45 -7.26
N PRO A 389 17.76 -8.19 -6.85
CA PRO A 389 17.50 -7.25 -5.77
C PRO A 389 18.02 -7.82 -4.45
N MET A 390 18.56 -6.96 -3.60
CA MET A 390 19.02 -7.30 -2.27
C MET A 390 18.17 -6.59 -1.22
N VAL A 391 17.79 -7.33 -0.19
CA VAL A 391 17.08 -6.80 0.98
C VAL A 391 18.11 -6.40 2.03
N SER A 392 17.93 -5.25 2.66
CA SER A 392 18.81 -4.86 3.76
C SER A 392 18.35 -5.49 5.07
N ALA A 393 19.27 -6.14 5.78
CA ALA A 393 19.09 -6.61 7.15
C ALA A 393 19.18 -5.49 8.21
N SER A 394 19.59 -4.27 7.85
CA SER A 394 19.48 -3.14 8.77
C SER A 394 18.11 -2.49 8.66
N ARG A 395 17.80 -1.60 9.60
CA ARG A 395 16.55 -0.85 9.54
C ARG A 395 16.40 0.08 8.33
N ILE A 396 17.48 0.33 7.59
CA ILE A 396 17.52 1.24 6.46
C ILE A 396 17.47 0.43 5.17
N ALA A 397 16.39 0.57 4.43
CA ALA A 397 16.32 -0.03 3.10
C ALA A 397 17.16 0.75 2.08
N PRO A 398 17.56 0.10 0.98
CA PRO A 398 18.31 0.76 -0.09
C PRO A 398 17.55 1.95 -0.69
N GLY A 399 16.22 1.84 -0.81
CA GLY A 399 15.35 2.92 -1.27
C GLY A 399 15.40 4.15 -0.36
N GLU A 400 15.35 3.96 0.96
CA GLU A 400 15.48 5.07 1.93
C GLU A 400 16.87 5.71 1.85
N MET A 401 17.94 4.91 1.71
CA MET A 401 19.30 5.46 1.57
C MET A 401 19.45 6.31 0.31
N ARG A 402 18.91 5.85 -0.83
CA ARG A 402 18.90 6.66 -2.06
C ARG A 402 18.15 7.96 -1.83
N LEU A 403 16.93 7.89 -1.30
CA LEU A 403 16.12 9.07 -1.02
C LEU A 403 16.84 10.05 -0.09
N TYR A 404 17.48 9.55 0.96
CA TYR A 404 18.29 10.34 1.89
C TYR A 404 19.41 11.08 1.16
N ARG A 405 20.15 10.36 0.30
CA ARG A 405 21.26 10.93 -0.48
C ARG A 405 20.79 11.97 -1.48
N GLU A 406 19.71 11.71 -2.20
CA GLU A 406 19.11 12.66 -3.14
C GLU A 406 18.70 13.94 -2.42
N ILE A 407 17.97 13.83 -1.30
CA ILE A 407 17.52 14.99 -0.52
C ILE A 407 18.71 15.74 0.07
N HIS A 408 19.72 15.05 0.62
CA HIS A 408 20.90 15.72 1.18
C HIS A 408 21.79 16.35 0.11
N ALA A 409 21.92 15.75 -1.08
CA ALA A 409 22.61 16.36 -2.21
C ALA A 409 21.88 17.64 -2.67
N TRP A 410 20.56 17.57 -2.78
CA TRP A 410 19.71 18.72 -3.06
C TRP A 410 19.87 19.83 -1.99
N LEU A 411 19.83 19.45 -0.70
CA LEU A 411 20.09 20.35 0.42
C LEU A 411 21.55 20.83 0.47
N ASN A 412 22.47 20.31 -0.33
CA ASN A 412 23.84 20.83 -0.42
C ASN A 412 24.07 21.66 -1.68
N GLY A 413 23.10 21.75 -2.60
CA GLY A 413 23.32 22.35 -3.92
C GLY A 413 24.35 21.55 -4.75
N GLY A 414 24.49 20.26 -4.46
CA GLY A 414 25.36 19.35 -5.20
C GLY A 414 24.61 18.62 -6.30
N ASP A 415 25.36 17.97 -7.18
CA ASP A 415 24.78 17.10 -8.20
C ASP A 415 23.98 15.95 -7.56
N LEU A 416 22.82 15.67 -8.14
CA LEU A 416 21.99 14.54 -7.70
C LEU A 416 22.71 13.21 -7.99
N PRO A 417 22.82 12.29 -7.01
CA PRO A 417 23.48 11.00 -7.18
C PRO A 417 22.92 10.18 -8.36
N SER A 418 21.63 10.31 -8.64
CA SER A 418 20.97 9.66 -9.77
C SER A 418 21.39 10.17 -11.15
N GLY A 419 22.21 11.23 -11.24
CA GLY A 419 22.62 11.86 -12.49
C GLY A 419 21.47 12.57 -13.22
N ARG A 420 20.33 12.79 -12.54
CA ARG A 420 19.20 13.51 -13.12
C ARG A 420 19.57 14.98 -13.34
N PRO A 421 19.23 15.56 -14.50
CA PRO A 421 19.64 16.92 -14.85
C PRO A 421 19.11 17.93 -13.85
N VAL A 422 20.03 18.77 -13.36
CA VAL A 422 19.80 19.84 -12.37
C VAL A 422 19.04 21.03 -12.98
N ASP A 423 18.78 21.06 -14.29
CA ASP A 423 18.20 22.23 -14.98
C ASP A 423 16.81 22.66 -14.47
N LEU A 424 15.99 21.74 -13.95
CA LEU A 424 14.73 22.08 -13.28
C LEU A 424 14.95 22.65 -11.86
N LEU A 425 16.09 22.33 -11.24
CA LEU A 425 16.47 22.67 -9.86
C LEU A 425 17.29 23.97 -9.79
N ALA A 426 18.08 24.29 -10.81
CA ALA A 426 18.87 25.53 -10.88
C ALA A 426 18.00 26.80 -10.77
N LYS A 427 16.74 26.73 -11.23
CA LYS A 427 15.75 27.81 -11.05
C LYS A 427 15.28 27.95 -9.60
N LEU A 428 15.26 26.87 -8.83
CA LEU A 428 14.83 26.85 -7.42
C LEU A 428 15.91 27.36 -6.46
N GLU A 429 17.20 27.35 -6.85
CA GLU A 429 18.31 27.82 -5.99
C GLU A 429 18.15 29.29 -5.56
N THR A 430 17.60 30.15 -6.44
CA THR A 430 17.32 31.56 -6.10
C THR A 430 16.21 31.76 -5.06
N SER A 431 15.37 30.74 -4.84
CA SER A 431 14.23 30.77 -3.92
C SER A 431 14.50 30.09 -2.57
N ARG A 432 15.72 29.58 -2.38
CA ARG A 432 16.07 28.73 -1.24
C ARG A 432 16.47 29.57 -0.03
N ASP A 433 15.70 29.49 1.05
CA ASP A 433 16.13 30.00 2.35
C ASP A 433 17.25 29.10 2.91
N SER A 434 18.47 29.61 2.91
CA SER A 434 19.66 28.89 3.39
C SER A 434 19.55 28.50 4.87
N THR A 435 18.86 29.30 5.68
CA THR A 435 18.66 29.04 7.11
C THR A 435 17.62 27.94 7.31
N ALA A 436 16.46 28.02 6.64
CA ALA A 436 15.44 26.97 6.71
C ALA A 436 15.98 25.64 6.18
N ALA A 437 16.74 25.65 5.09
CA ALA A 437 17.31 24.45 4.52
C ALA A 437 18.42 23.84 5.41
N GLN A 438 19.18 24.65 6.15
CA GLN A 438 20.14 24.15 7.15
C GLN A 438 19.41 23.47 8.32
N LYS A 439 18.38 24.11 8.88
CA LYS A 439 17.57 23.53 9.97
C LYS A 439 16.88 22.23 9.55
N PHE A 440 16.28 22.21 8.35
CA PHE A 440 15.66 21.01 7.80
C PHE A 440 16.66 19.86 7.63
N ARG A 441 17.89 20.18 7.19
CA ARG A 441 18.98 19.20 7.04
C ARG A 441 19.40 18.58 8.37
N GLU A 442 19.61 19.41 9.40
CA GLU A 442 19.98 18.96 10.74
C GLU A 442 18.90 18.04 11.34
N LEU A 443 17.64 18.42 11.17
CA LEU A 443 16.51 17.59 11.58
C LEU A 443 16.45 16.28 10.77
N SER A 444 16.55 16.35 9.45
CA SER A 444 16.56 15.17 8.55
C SER A 444 17.66 14.20 8.96
N GLU A 445 18.87 14.69 9.24
CA GLU A 445 19.99 13.89 9.75
C GLU A 445 19.69 13.22 11.09
N SER A 446 19.05 13.95 12.01
CA SER A 446 18.70 13.41 13.33
C SER A 446 17.61 12.34 13.22
N VAL A 447 16.58 12.56 12.40
CA VAL A 447 15.52 11.57 12.09
C VAL A 447 16.12 10.34 11.41
N TRP A 448 17.03 10.52 10.45
CA TRP A 448 17.76 9.45 9.77
C TRP A 448 18.60 8.62 10.75
N LYS A 449 19.50 9.27 11.49
CA LYS A 449 20.39 8.62 12.47
C LYS A 449 19.62 7.89 13.56
N LYS A 450 18.41 8.35 13.92
CA LYS A 450 17.62 7.68 14.93
C LYS A 450 16.74 6.58 14.38
N PHE A 451 16.10 6.78 13.24
CA PHE A 451 15.00 5.91 12.80
C PHE A 451 15.25 5.23 11.46
N GLY A 452 16.18 5.72 10.66
CA GLY A 452 16.42 5.24 9.30
C GLY A 452 15.35 5.69 8.29
N TYR A 453 14.52 6.68 8.65
CA TYR A 453 13.54 7.27 7.75
C TYR A 453 14.01 8.64 7.26
N VAL A 454 13.74 8.93 6.00
CA VAL A 454 14.05 10.23 5.41
C VAL A 454 12.90 11.20 5.67
N LEU A 455 13.24 12.39 6.18
CA LEU A 455 12.28 13.46 6.38
C LEU A 455 11.91 14.07 5.02
N CYS A 456 10.65 13.92 4.63
CA CYS A 456 10.13 14.38 3.34
C CYS A 456 9.18 15.58 3.46
N CYS A 457 8.79 15.97 4.67
CA CYS A 457 7.76 16.98 4.93
C CYS A 457 8.17 17.96 6.04
N SER A 458 7.43 19.08 6.14
CA SER A 458 7.58 20.04 7.24
C SER A 458 7.13 19.46 8.59
N LEU A 459 7.63 20.05 9.68
CA LEU A 459 7.09 19.87 11.03
C LEU A 459 6.48 21.22 11.49
N PRO A 460 5.16 21.43 11.29
CA PRO A 460 4.50 22.70 11.61
C PRO A 460 4.49 22.96 13.13
N GLU A 461 4.23 24.21 13.54
CA GLU A 461 4.24 24.60 14.95
C GLU A 461 3.27 23.77 15.82
N THR A 462 2.08 23.50 15.29
CA THR A 462 1.04 22.65 15.90
C THR A 462 1.47 21.20 16.16
N PHE A 463 2.59 20.77 15.59
CA PHE A 463 3.19 19.47 15.92
C PHE A 463 3.70 19.44 17.38
N TRP A 464 4.16 20.59 17.90
CA TRP A 464 4.88 20.70 19.16
C TRP A 464 3.98 20.99 20.38
N ASP A 465 2.72 21.39 20.15
CA ASP A 465 1.80 21.89 21.18
C ASP A 465 1.14 20.79 22.05
N ASP A 466 1.37 19.51 21.77
CA ASP A 466 0.75 18.41 22.50
C ASP A 466 1.45 18.17 23.85
N GLU A 467 0.90 18.72 24.93
CA GLU A 467 1.40 18.55 26.30
C GLU A 467 1.45 17.09 26.76
N ALA A 468 0.58 16.23 26.20
CA ALA A 468 0.45 14.82 26.58
C ALA A 468 1.43 13.89 25.86
N ALA A 469 2.17 14.40 24.86
CA ALA A 469 3.14 13.60 24.14
C ALA A 469 4.43 13.47 24.95
N ASP A 470 4.49 12.48 25.84
CA ASP A 470 5.72 11.92 26.42
C ASP A 470 6.54 11.16 25.33
N ASN A 471 6.59 11.75 24.13
CA ASN A 471 7.14 11.20 22.91
C ASN A 471 8.61 11.55 22.84
N TRP A 472 9.43 10.54 22.53
CA TRP A 472 10.87 10.70 22.34
C TRP A 472 11.22 11.84 21.36
N PHE A 473 10.40 12.09 20.33
CA PHE A 473 10.64 13.15 19.36
C PHE A 473 10.72 14.52 20.06
N MET A 474 9.79 14.79 20.98
CA MET A 474 9.76 16.00 21.82
C MET A 474 10.90 16.07 22.84
N LYS A 475 11.45 14.92 23.26
CA LYS A 475 12.58 14.86 24.20
C LYS A 475 13.93 15.23 23.54
N GLN A 476 14.05 15.04 22.23
CA GLN A 476 15.29 15.35 21.50
C GLN A 476 15.25 16.69 20.79
N PHE A 477 14.06 17.20 20.47
CA PHE A 477 13.85 18.52 19.89
C PHE A 477 13.07 19.37 20.91
N PRO A 478 13.76 20.26 21.66
CA PRO A 478 13.12 21.06 22.70
C PRO A 478 11.93 21.85 22.16
N ARG A 479 10.85 21.98 22.94
CA ARG A 479 9.62 22.73 22.60
C ARG A 479 9.86 24.18 22.14
N ASN A 480 11.03 24.75 22.42
CA ASN A 480 11.38 26.12 22.07
C ASN A 480 11.97 26.26 20.65
N GLN A 481 11.97 25.21 19.83
CA GLN A 481 12.39 25.34 18.43
C GLN A 481 11.26 25.93 17.59
N ALA A 482 11.58 26.99 16.84
CA ALA A 482 10.71 27.55 15.80
C ALA A 482 10.26 26.44 14.81
N PRO A 483 9.08 26.57 14.19
CA PRO A 483 8.59 25.61 13.19
C PRO A 483 9.67 25.29 12.16
N ILE A 484 9.81 23.99 11.86
CA ILE A 484 10.77 23.53 10.85
C ILE A 484 10.03 23.44 9.54
N ASN A 485 10.02 24.58 8.85
CA ASN A 485 9.38 24.74 7.56
C ASN A 485 10.17 24.03 6.46
N PHE A 486 9.45 23.53 5.46
CA PHE A 486 10.07 23.12 4.21
C PHE A 486 10.86 24.30 3.61
N PRO A 487 12.04 24.07 3.01
CA PRO A 487 12.88 25.13 2.46
C PRO A 487 12.27 25.89 1.26
N LEU A 488 11.08 25.49 0.80
CA LEU A 488 10.33 26.09 -0.29
C LEU A 488 8.88 26.25 0.15
N THR A 489 8.24 27.33 -0.28
CA THR A 489 6.81 27.58 -0.03
C THR A 489 5.97 27.11 -1.23
N PRO A 490 4.73 26.63 -1.03
CA PRO A 490 3.84 26.24 -2.12
C PRO A 490 3.68 27.31 -3.20
N GLU A 491 3.64 28.59 -2.80
CA GLU A 491 3.40 29.75 -3.67
C GLU A 491 4.59 30.03 -4.59
N THR A 492 5.80 29.71 -4.15
CA THR A 492 7.04 30.01 -4.87
C THR A 492 7.58 28.85 -5.70
N HIS A 493 6.97 27.66 -5.60
CA HIS A 493 7.45 26.45 -6.27
C HIS A 493 6.75 26.23 -7.65
N PRO A 494 7.46 26.40 -8.78
CA PRO A 494 6.87 26.21 -10.12
C PRO A 494 6.79 24.75 -10.58
N GLY A 495 7.22 23.78 -9.75
CA GLY A 495 7.25 22.37 -10.14
C GLY A 495 5.87 21.72 -10.31
N PRO A 496 5.83 20.49 -10.84
CA PRO A 496 4.59 19.78 -11.14
C PRO A 496 3.73 19.61 -9.88
N THR A 497 2.42 19.81 -10.07
CA THR A 497 1.41 19.59 -9.03
C THR A 497 0.79 18.21 -9.22
N SER A 498 0.63 17.47 -8.14
CA SER A 498 -0.06 16.17 -8.11
C SER A 498 -1.26 16.24 -7.19
N ASP A 499 -2.42 15.86 -7.71
CA ASP A 499 -3.69 16.02 -7.00
C ASP A 499 -4.16 14.69 -6.41
N TYR A 500 -4.47 14.70 -5.12
CA TYR A 500 -4.86 13.53 -4.36
C TYR A 500 -6.09 13.81 -3.50
N ALA A 501 -7.03 12.88 -3.48
CA ALA A 501 -8.08 12.84 -2.48
C ALA A 501 -7.67 11.92 -1.34
N LEU A 502 -7.69 12.43 -0.11
CA LEU A 502 -7.54 11.65 1.12
C LEU A 502 -8.92 11.17 1.55
N LEU A 503 -9.12 9.86 1.56
CA LEU A 503 -10.32 9.28 2.13
C LEU A 503 -10.18 9.17 3.65
N LEU A 504 -10.83 10.06 4.37
CA LEU A 504 -10.87 10.04 5.82
C LEU A 504 -11.96 9.10 6.29
N LEU A 505 -11.53 7.94 6.79
CA LEU A 505 -12.39 6.95 7.40
C LEU A 505 -12.06 6.96 8.89
N ILE A 506 -12.99 7.48 9.69
CA ILE A 506 -12.85 7.57 11.13
C ILE A 506 -13.90 6.69 11.76
N ARG A 507 -13.47 5.92 12.76
CA ARG A 507 -14.40 5.28 13.70
C ARG A 507 -14.10 5.72 15.11
N TYR A 508 -15.13 5.73 15.94
CA TYR A 508 -15.02 5.96 17.36
C TYR A 508 -15.11 4.63 18.10
N VAL A 509 -14.11 4.33 18.91
CA VAL A 509 -13.99 3.07 19.64
C VAL A 509 -14.38 3.34 21.10
N ARG A 510 -15.65 3.09 21.43
CA ARG A 510 -16.28 3.44 22.72
C ARG A 510 -15.57 2.86 23.93
N ASP A 511 -15.12 1.61 23.85
CA ASP A 511 -14.40 0.92 24.93
C ASP A 511 -13.04 1.56 25.26
N ARG A 512 -12.49 2.35 24.32
CA ARG A 512 -11.18 3.01 24.47
C ARG A 512 -11.27 4.54 24.45
N ASP A 513 -12.46 5.10 24.33
CA ASP A 513 -12.72 6.54 24.24
C ASP A 513 -11.75 7.26 23.27
N ARG A 514 -11.63 6.73 22.04
CA ARG A 514 -10.69 7.26 21.05
C ARG A 514 -11.18 7.15 19.63
N TYR A 515 -10.66 8.04 18.79
CA TYR A 515 -10.87 8.00 17.35
C TYR A 515 -9.75 7.21 16.68
N GLU A 516 -10.14 6.37 15.73
CA GLU A 516 -9.22 5.60 14.91
C GLU A 516 -9.44 5.99 13.45
N ILE A 517 -8.34 6.14 12.74
CA ILE A 517 -8.28 6.46 11.32
C ILE A 517 -7.86 5.21 10.54
N LEU A 518 -8.53 4.93 9.44
CA LEU A 518 -8.16 3.81 8.59
C LEU A 518 -6.90 4.18 7.80
N LEU A 519 -5.80 3.49 8.07
CA LEU A 519 -4.57 3.60 7.29
C LEU A 519 -4.51 2.43 6.32
N ASN A 520 -4.18 2.71 5.07
CA ASN A 520 -3.79 1.66 4.14
C ASN A 520 -2.28 1.39 4.33
N ASN A 521 -1.89 0.16 4.65
CA ASN A 521 -0.48 -0.28 4.79
C ASN A 521 0.23 -0.43 3.43
N HIS A 522 -0.22 0.27 2.40
CA HIS A 522 0.61 0.60 1.27
C HIS A 522 1.61 1.70 1.67
N PHE A 523 2.76 1.26 2.18
CA PHE A 523 4.08 1.89 2.03
C PHE A 523 4.60 3.00 2.95
N PRO A 524 3.89 3.57 3.95
CA PRO A 524 4.57 4.44 4.90
C PRO A 524 5.11 3.71 6.11
N LEU A 525 4.57 2.53 6.46
CA LEU A 525 5.04 1.71 7.60
C LEU A 525 6.11 0.68 7.20
N ARG A 526 6.39 0.54 5.91
CA ARG A 526 7.39 -0.37 5.34
C ARG A 526 8.12 0.36 4.21
N THR A 527 9.42 0.14 4.10
CA THR A 527 10.22 0.65 2.99
C THR A 527 9.71 0.08 1.66
N SER A 528 9.39 0.94 0.70
CA SER A 528 8.83 0.51 -0.58
C SER A 528 9.86 -0.13 -1.50
N ASP A 529 9.56 -1.32 -2.02
CA ASP A 529 10.30 -1.95 -3.12
C ASP A 529 9.96 -1.33 -4.49
N PHE A 530 8.98 -0.43 -4.57
CA PHE A 530 8.50 0.15 -5.83
C PHE A 530 8.40 1.68 -5.76
N SER A 531 9.28 2.30 -6.53
CA SER A 531 9.36 3.69 -6.97
C SER A 531 8.13 4.20 -7.76
N ALA A 532 6.92 3.75 -7.45
CA ALA A 532 5.75 3.97 -8.33
C ALA A 532 4.62 4.81 -7.71
N TRP A 533 4.77 5.35 -6.49
CA TRP A 533 3.67 5.99 -5.76
C TRP A 533 4.12 7.27 -5.05
N ASP A 534 3.59 8.41 -5.49
CA ASP A 534 3.81 9.72 -4.86
C ASP A 534 2.84 10.02 -3.69
N THR A 535 2.10 9.01 -3.20
CA THR A 535 1.12 9.17 -2.11
C THR A 535 1.69 8.77 -0.77
N LEU A 536 1.90 9.73 0.13
CA LEU A 536 2.84 9.51 1.23
C LEU A 536 2.29 9.06 2.58
N LEU A 537 0.99 8.92 2.93
CA LEU A 537 0.63 8.27 4.23
C LEU A 537 -0.81 7.85 4.52
N MET A 538 -1.71 7.98 3.58
CA MET A 538 -3.09 7.63 3.81
C MET A 538 -3.60 6.95 2.54
N PRO A 539 -4.78 6.30 2.58
CA PRO A 539 -5.52 6.02 1.37
C PRO A 539 -5.78 7.31 0.56
N ALA A 540 -4.75 7.72 -0.18
CA ALA A 540 -4.76 8.81 -1.12
C ALA A 540 -4.91 8.20 -2.50
N PHE A 541 -5.85 8.71 -3.24
CA PHE A 541 -6.18 8.23 -4.57
C PHE A 541 -6.39 9.44 -5.45
N LYS A 542 -6.15 9.31 -6.76
CA LYS A 542 -6.55 10.39 -7.66
C LYS A 542 -8.08 10.51 -7.61
N PRO A 543 -8.68 11.71 -7.60
CA PRO A 543 -10.12 11.87 -7.39
C PRO A 543 -11.04 11.02 -8.29
N HIS A 544 -10.57 10.57 -9.46
CA HIS A 544 -11.28 9.71 -10.41
C HIS A 544 -11.04 8.19 -10.23
N GLU A 545 -10.14 7.78 -9.33
CA GLU A 545 -9.69 6.38 -9.15
C GLU A 545 -10.23 5.73 -7.86
N ILE A 546 -11.30 6.25 -7.25
CA ILE A 546 -11.83 5.71 -5.98
C ILE A 546 -12.19 4.22 -6.07
N ARG A 547 -12.67 3.79 -7.25
CA ARG A 547 -12.95 2.39 -7.57
C ARG A 547 -11.71 1.52 -7.42
N GLU A 548 -10.61 1.96 -8.01
CA GLU A 548 -9.35 1.25 -7.98
C GLU A 548 -8.78 1.22 -6.56
N PHE A 549 -8.92 2.33 -5.83
CA PHE A 549 -8.54 2.42 -4.43
C PHE A 549 -9.30 1.41 -3.55
N LEU A 550 -10.63 1.34 -3.66
CA LEU A 550 -11.44 0.35 -2.93
C LEU A 550 -11.11 -1.08 -3.34
N TYR A 551 -10.82 -1.31 -4.62
CA TYR A 551 -10.37 -2.60 -5.11
C TYR A 551 -9.00 -2.99 -4.54
N ARG A 552 -8.09 -2.03 -4.34
CA ARG A 552 -6.78 -2.26 -3.72
C ARG A 552 -6.90 -2.60 -2.23
N ILE A 553 -7.74 -1.87 -1.48
CA ILE A 553 -8.11 -2.26 -0.11
C ILE A 553 -8.57 -3.72 -0.08
N LYS A 554 -9.44 -4.11 -1.04
CA LYS A 554 -9.86 -5.51 -1.21
C LYS A 554 -8.65 -6.46 -1.34
N MET A 555 -7.77 -6.20 -2.30
CA MET A 555 -6.66 -7.10 -2.61
C MET A 555 -5.68 -7.19 -1.45
N ASP A 556 -5.48 -6.08 -0.74
CA ASP A 556 -4.66 -5.99 0.45
C ASP A 556 -5.22 -6.80 1.61
N MET A 557 -6.53 -6.72 1.86
CA MET A 557 -7.20 -7.51 2.89
C MET A 557 -7.17 -9.01 2.56
N ILE A 558 -7.31 -9.38 1.28
CA ILE A 558 -7.16 -10.76 0.82
C ILE A 558 -5.72 -11.25 1.08
N ALA A 559 -4.72 -10.43 0.76
CA ALA A 559 -3.32 -10.77 1.01
C ALA A 559 -2.97 -10.84 2.51
N ALA A 560 -3.68 -10.09 3.36
CA ALA A 560 -3.47 -10.04 4.81
C ALA A 560 -3.88 -11.32 5.55
N ASN A 561 -4.96 -11.96 5.10
CA ASN A 561 -5.66 -13.04 5.80
C ASN A 561 -5.54 -14.38 5.05
N ASP A 562 -4.54 -14.53 4.18
CA ASP A 562 -4.27 -15.83 3.54
C ASP A 562 -4.06 -16.89 4.64
N PRO A 563 -4.85 -17.98 4.61
CA PRO A 563 -4.73 -19.15 5.45
C PRO A 563 -3.33 -19.65 5.84
N ARG A 564 -2.35 -19.43 4.96
CA ARG A 564 -1.01 -19.99 5.11
C ARG A 564 -0.06 -19.01 5.81
N SER A 565 -0.56 -17.86 6.24
CA SER A 565 0.15 -17.01 7.19
C SER A 565 0.12 -17.69 8.56
N ASN A 566 1.28 -17.96 9.15
CA ASN A 566 1.47 -18.57 10.49
C ASN A 566 0.88 -17.69 11.63
N VAL A 567 -0.38 -17.32 11.55
CA VAL A 567 -1.15 -16.74 12.64
C VAL A 567 -1.80 -17.89 13.40
N ASP A 568 -1.88 -17.74 14.72
CA ASP A 568 -2.39 -18.71 15.67
C ASP A 568 -3.66 -19.42 15.12
N PRO A 569 -3.69 -20.77 15.01
CA PRO A 569 -4.79 -21.51 14.38
C PRO A 569 -6.16 -21.23 15.02
N TYR A 570 -6.22 -20.68 16.22
CA TYR A 570 -7.46 -20.28 16.89
C TYR A 570 -8.10 -18.98 16.37
N SER A 571 -7.43 -18.13 15.58
CA SER A 571 -8.06 -16.95 14.92
C SER A 571 -8.48 -17.20 13.47
N TYR A 572 -8.17 -18.38 12.94
CA TYR A 572 -8.26 -18.68 11.51
C TYR A 572 -9.71 -18.86 11.02
N GLU A 573 -10.59 -19.48 11.81
CA GLU A 573 -11.98 -19.73 11.39
C GLU A 573 -12.78 -18.43 11.23
N ASP A 574 -12.61 -17.48 12.15
CA ASP A 574 -13.26 -16.18 12.10
C ASP A 574 -12.73 -15.29 10.95
N GLU A 575 -11.42 -15.36 10.66
CA GLU A 575 -10.79 -14.62 9.55
C GLU A 575 -11.14 -15.22 8.18
N THR A 576 -11.23 -16.54 8.07
CA THR A 576 -11.63 -17.21 6.83
C THR A 576 -13.10 -16.93 6.51
N ALA A 577 -13.98 -16.95 7.52
CA ALA A 577 -15.39 -16.56 7.37
C ALA A 577 -15.52 -15.08 6.96
N LEU A 578 -14.72 -14.19 7.58
CA LEU A 578 -14.62 -12.78 7.20
C LEU A 578 -14.21 -12.61 5.74
N LEU A 579 -13.21 -13.36 5.27
CA LEU A 579 -12.73 -13.27 3.89
C LEU A 579 -13.75 -13.79 2.87
N ALA A 580 -14.42 -14.90 3.15
CA ALA A 580 -15.47 -15.43 2.29
C ALA A 580 -16.65 -14.45 2.19
N GLU A 581 -17.02 -13.84 3.32
CA GLU A 581 -18.03 -12.77 3.37
C GLU A 581 -17.56 -11.54 2.57
N LEU A 582 -16.32 -11.09 2.77
CA LEU A 582 -15.71 -9.96 2.07
C LEU A 582 -15.69 -10.21 0.55
N ASP A 583 -15.18 -11.34 0.07
CA ASP A 583 -15.13 -11.63 -1.37
C ASP A 583 -16.54 -11.72 -1.97
N THR A 584 -17.50 -12.31 -1.24
CA THR A 584 -18.91 -12.35 -1.64
C THR A 584 -19.50 -10.94 -1.76
N LYS A 585 -19.30 -10.07 -0.76
CA LYS A 585 -19.78 -8.68 -0.75
C LYS A 585 -19.11 -7.84 -1.82
N LEU A 586 -17.84 -8.07 -2.10
CA LEU A 586 -17.09 -7.37 -3.13
C LEU A 586 -17.47 -7.80 -4.54
N ARG A 587 -17.79 -9.08 -4.77
CA ARG A 587 -18.40 -9.53 -6.03
C ARG A 587 -19.78 -8.93 -6.25
N GLN A 588 -20.47 -8.56 -5.17
CA GLN A 588 -21.74 -7.85 -5.21
C GLN A 588 -21.58 -6.34 -5.44
N LEU A 589 -20.37 -5.76 -5.28
CA LEU A 589 -20.07 -4.39 -5.68
C LEU A 589 -19.93 -4.29 -7.21
N ASN A 590 -21.06 -4.22 -7.90
CA ASN A 590 -21.08 -3.89 -9.31
C ASN A 590 -20.68 -2.42 -9.55
N SER A 591 -20.55 -2.02 -10.82
CA SER A 591 -20.18 -0.64 -11.18
C SER A 591 -21.15 0.41 -10.65
N ASP A 592 -22.42 0.07 -10.42
CA ASP A 592 -23.42 0.98 -9.86
C ASP A 592 -23.23 1.20 -8.35
N ALA A 593 -22.94 0.16 -7.56
CA ALA A 593 -22.64 0.29 -6.14
C ALA A 593 -21.35 1.07 -5.90
N ILE A 594 -20.34 0.88 -6.76
CA ILE A 594 -19.10 1.67 -6.72
C ILE A 594 -19.37 3.13 -7.07
N ARG A 595 -20.23 3.40 -8.05
CA ARG A 595 -20.68 4.76 -8.37
C ARG A 595 -21.43 5.38 -7.20
N GLU A 596 -22.31 4.64 -6.53
CA GLU A 596 -23.03 5.10 -5.33
C GLU A 596 -22.08 5.49 -4.20
N ILE A 597 -21.06 4.67 -3.93
CA ILE A 597 -20.02 4.99 -2.93
C ILE A 597 -19.23 6.24 -3.34
N ALA A 598 -18.88 6.37 -4.62
CA ALA A 598 -18.18 7.55 -5.13
C ALA A 598 -19.03 8.84 -5.00
N GLU A 599 -20.34 8.74 -5.21
CA GLU A 599 -21.31 9.83 -5.05
C GLU A 599 -21.57 10.22 -3.58
N GLN A 600 -21.22 9.37 -2.62
CA GLN A 600 -21.32 9.64 -1.18
C GLN A 600 -20.09 10.37 -0.61
N ARG A 601 -19.09 10.65 -1.45
CA ARG A 601 -17.89 11.37 -1.06
C ARG A 601 -18.23 12.83 -0.77
N ARG A 602 -18.00 13.28 0.47
CA ARG A 602 -18.08 14.70 0.83
C ARG A 602 -16.71 15.35 0.82
N PHE A 603 -16.64 16.54 0.27
CA PHE A 603 -15.49 17.41 0.38
C PHE A 603 -15.44 18.03 1.80
N VAL A 604 -14.26 18.03 2.43
CA VAL A 604 -14.04 18.66 3.73
C VAL A 604 -13.16 19.91 3.58
N ALA A 605 -11.96 19.74 3.04
CA ALA A 605 -10.98 20.81 2.86
C ALA A 605 -9.97 20.42 1.77
N SER A 606 -9.31 21.41 1.18
CA SER A 606 -8.12 21.20 0.34
C SER A 606 -6.95 21.98 0.90
N GLU A 607 -5.74 21.42 0.80
CA GLU A 607 -4.51 22.12 1.13
C GLU A 607 -3.36 21.65 0.23
N THR A 608 -2.48 22.58 -0.14
CA THR A 608 -1.29 22.29 -0.96
C THR A 608 -0.06 22.21 -0.09
N PHE A 609 0.71 21.14 -0.23
CA PHE A 609 1.95 20.91 0.49
C PHE A 609 3.13 20.83 -0.49
N VAL A 610 4.29 21.36 -0.09
CA VAL A 610 5.56 21.07 -0.78
C VAL A 610 6.31 20.02 0.01
N ARG A 611 6.72 18.96 -0.68
CA ARG A 611 7.44 17.84 -0.09
C ARG A 611 8.45 17.28 -1.06
N PHE A 612 9.45 16.59 -0.54
CA PHE A 612 10.25 15.72 -1.39
C PHE A 612 9.41 14.51 -1.81
N SER A 613 9.41 14.20 -3.11
CA SER A 613 8.82 12.94 -3.57
C SER A 613 9.59 11.77 -2.93
N PRO A 614 8.87 10.78 -2.39
CA PRO A 614 9.51 9.60 -1.80
C PRO A 614 10.19 8.71 -2.83
N THR A 615 9.94 8.97 -4.11
CA THR A 615 10.44 8.19 -5.24
C THR A 615 11.81 8.67 -5.69
N ASP A 616 11.98 9.99 -5.77
CA ASP A 616 13.15 10.60 -6.39
C ASP A 616 13.82 11.71 -5.58
N GLY A 617 13.27 12.07 -4.41
CA GLY A 617 13.85 13.11 -3.57
C GLY A 617 13.77 14.51 -4.18
N ILE A 618 12.97 14.71 -5.24
CA ILE A 618 12.76 16.02 -5.85
C ILE A 618 11.58 16.71 -5.16
N PRO A 619 11.69 18.00 -4.80
CA PRO A 619 10.55 18.78 -4.31
C PRO A 619 9.37 18.79 -5.31
N ARG A 620 8.17 18.52 -4.82
CA ARG A 620 6.93 18.53 -5.59
C ARG A 620 5.79 19.17 -4.82
N ARG A 621 4.83 19.70 -5.56
CA ARG A 621 3.58 20.22 -5.01
C ARG A 621 2.54 19.10 -4.98
N TYR A 622 1.91 18.94 -3.82
CA TYR A 622 0.86 17.97 -3.60
C TYR A 622 -0.40 18.71 -3.18
N GLU A 623 -1.43 18.68 -4.01
CA GLU A 623 -2.76 19.17 -3.63
C GLU A 623 -3.53 18.02 -3.00
N TYR A 624 -3.74 18.11 -1.68
CA TYR A 624 -4.51 17.13 -0.93
C TYR A 624 -5.92 17.64 -0.70
N THR A 625 -6.91 16.88 -1.12
CA THR A 625 -8.34 17.09 -0.88
C THR A 625 -8.80 16.11 0.20
N LEU A 626 -9.11 16.59 1.40
CA LEU A 626 -9.68 15.78 2.46
C LEU A 626 -11.15 15.50 2.14
N THR A 627 -11.52 14.23 2.11
CA THR A 627 -12.88 13.78 1.80
C THR A 627 -13.36 12.74 2.80
N THR A 628 -14.65 12.69 3.06
CA THR A 628 -15.28 11.69 3.95
C THR A 628 -16.35 10.90 3.20
N LEU A 629 -16.76 9.75 3.76
CA LEU A 629 -17.94 8.99 3.32
C LEU A 629 -18.97 8.97 4.45
N ASP A 630 -20.17 9.47 4.17
CA ASP A 630 -21.24 9.63 5.18
C ASP A 630 -21.66 8.32 5.87
N ARG A 631 -21.51 7.17 5.19
CA ARG A 631 -21.97 5.87 5.68
C ARG A 631 -20.95 5.07 6.50
N PHE A 632 -19.75 5.60 6.76
CA PHE A 632 -18.70 4.86 7.48
C PHE A 632 -18.77 4.97 9.01
N ALA A 633 -19.54 5.92 9.56
CA ALA A 633 -19.66 6.14 11.00
C ALA A 633 -20.73 5.22 11.63
N ALA A 634 -20.61 3.90 11.44
CA ALA A 634 -21.58 2.93 11.97
C ALA A 634 -21.25 2.53 13.43
N ASP A 635 -22.24 2.65 14.32
CA ASP A 635 -22.25 2.03 15.66
C ASP A 635 -22.19 0.51 15.51
N ASP A 636 -21.36 -0.16 16.32
CA ASP A 636 -21.03 -1.61 16.25
C ASP A 636 -22.24 -2.55 16.46
N ARG A 637 -23.45 -1.99 16.70
CA ARG A 637 -24.62 -2.73 17.20
C ARG A 637 -25.76 -2.95 16.21
N SER A 638 -25.73 -2.40 14.99
CA SER A 638 -26.80 -2.65 14.01
C SER A 638 -26.59 -3.98 13.27
N SER A 639 -27.01 -5.08 13.90
CA SER A 639 -26.77 -6.47 13.48
C SER A 639 -27.37 -6.86 12.12
N GLU A 640 -28.24 -6.07 11.48
CA GLU A 640 -29.01 -6.56 10.32
C GLU A 640 -28.64 -5.99 8.95
N ASP A 641 -27.86 -4.91 8.86
CA ASP A 641 -27.63 -4.29 7.54
C ASP A 641 -26.50 -4.95 6.74
N ARG A 642 -26.75 -5.18 5.44
CA ARG A 642 -25.93 -5.96 4.49
C ARG A 642 -24.72 -5.18 3.95
N SER A 643 -24.22 -4.17 4.65
CA SER A 643 -23.30 -3.19 4.07
C SER A 643 -21.83 -3.67 4.02
N PHE A 644 -21.12 -3.24 2.98
CA PHE A 644 -19.66 -3.36 2.82
C PHE A 644 -18.88 -2.87 4.07
N PHE A 645 -19.49 -2.02 4.90
CA PHE A 645 -18.84 -1.35 6.03
C PHE A 645 -18.70 -2.22 7.29
N LYS A 646 -19.59 -3.19 7.54
CA LYS A 646 -19.40 -4.17 8.64
C LYS A 646 -18.09 -4.93 8.53
N VAL A 647 -17.70 -5.21 7.30
CA VAL A 647 -16.49 -5.95 6.98
C VAL A 647 -15.24 -5.13 7.35
N LEU A 648 -15.32 -3.80 7.22
CA LEU A 648 -14.21 -2.91 7.58
C LEU A 648 -14.08 -2.72 9.10
N ASN A 649 -15.16 -2.82 9.87
CA ASN A 649 -15.06 -2.82 11.35
C ASN A 649 -14.28 -4.03 11.89
N ARG A 650 -14.28 -5.15 11.16
CA ARG A 650 -13.53 -6.36 11.50
C ARG A 650 -12.04 -6.29 11.12
N ILE A 651 -11.59 -5.20 10.48
CA ILE A 651 -10.16 -4.97 10.20
C ILE A 651 -9.37 -4.85 11.52
N HIS A 652 -8.15 -5.40 11.49
CA HIS A 652 -7.23 -5.34 12.63
C HIS A 652 -6.98 -3.91 13.13
N THR A 653 -6.95 -3.76 14.45
CA THR A 653 -6.74 -2.49 15.13
C THR A 653 -5.35 -2.42 15.72
N VAL A 654 -4.58 -1.40 15.34
CA VAL A 654 -3.28 -1.13 15.97
C VAL A 654 -3.53 -0.72 17.42
N THR A 655 -3.05 -1.56 18.34
CA THR A 655 -3.17 -1.30 19.78
C THR A 655 -2.04 -0.39 20.25
N SER A 656 -2.27 0.41 21.30
CA SER A 656 -1.19 1.24 21.89
C SER A 656 -0.03 0.37 22.41
N ALA A 657 -0.31 -0.87 22.84
CA ALA A 657 0.72 -1.85 23.18
C ALA A 657 1.60 -2.21 21.96
N SER A 658 1.01 -2.36 20.77
CA SER A 658 1.77 -2.61 19.52
C SER A 658 2.62 -1.40 19.10
N LEU A 659 2.14 -0.18 19.33
CA LEU A 659 2.90 1.06 19.13
C LEU A 659 4.10 1.15 20.08
N ASN A 660 3.89 0.90 21.37
CA ASN A 660 4.93 1.00 22.41
C ASN A 660 5.97 -0.13 22.36
N GLN A 661 5.59 -1.32 21.89
CA GLN A 661 6.49 -2.47 21.76
C GLN A 661 7.33 -2.46 20.48
N GLY A 662 7.23 -1.39 19.69
CA GLY A 662 7.93 -1.32 18.40
C GLY A 662 7.40 -2.33 17.39
N ALA A 663 6.11 -2.71 17.43
CA ALA A 663 5.51 -3.56 16.39
C ALA A 663 5.37 -2.82 15.04
N LEU A 664 5.45 -1.48 15.06
CA LEU A 664 5.68 -0.62 13.89
C LEU A 664 7.17 -0.36 13.62
N ARG A 665 8.06 -0.87 14.48
CA ARG A 665 9.50 -0.74 14.35
C ARG A 665 10.10 -2.03 13.81
N TRP A 666 11.26 -1.87 13.20
CA TRP A 666 12.22 -2.92 12.93
C TRP A 666 12.57 -3.78 14.17
N GLU A 667 12.52 -3.20 15.38
CA GLU A 667 12.87 -3.87 16.65
C GLU A 667 11.92 -5.04 17.02
N GLY A 668 10.64 -4.99 16.62
CA GLY A 668 9.69 -6.08 16.87
C GLY A 668 10.00 -7.35 16.07
N ILE A 669 10.56 -7.20 14.87
CA ILE A 669 11.00 -8.33 14.02
C ILE A 669 12.25 -8.99 14.61
N ILE A 670 13.16 -8.20 15.19
CA ILE A 670 14.40 -8.72 15.81
C ILE A 670 14.10 -9.55 17.06
N ASN A 671 13.02 -9.23 17.78
CA ASN A 671 12.66 -9.87 19.06
C ASN A 671 11.63 -11.02 18.96
N ASN A 672 11.50 -11.68 17.80
CA ASN A 672 10.95 -13.03 17.57
C ASN A 672 9.57 -13.42 18.19
N SER A 673 8.88 -12.53 18.89
CA SER A 673 7.79 -12.92 19.80
C SER A 673 6.42 -12.45 19.37
N LYS A 674 6.30 -11.59 18.35
CA LYS A 674 5.01 -11.15 17.81
C LYS A 674 5.03 -10.99 16.30
N PRO A 675 3.94 -11.38 15.61
CA PRO A 675 3.86 -11.27 14.17
C PRO A 675 4.01 -9.80 13.74
N PRO A 676 4.70 -9.51 12.62
CA PRO A 676 4.71 -8.17 12.04
C PRO A 676 3.27 -7.74 11.77
N LEU A 677 2.98 -6.44 11.89
CA LEU A 677 1.65 -5.90 11.56
C LEU A 677 1.14 -6.46 10.24
N HIS A 678 -0.12 -6.92 10.26
CA HIS A 678 -0.83 -7.44 9.11
C HIS A 678 -0.68 -6.49 7.92
N ARG A 679 -0.31 -7.04 6.75
CA ARG A 679 -0.25 -6.26 5.50
C ARG A 679 -1.64 -5.77 5.16
N GLY A 680 -1.75 -4.66 4.44
CA GLY A 680 -3.04 -4.10 4.05
C GLY A 680 -3.67 -3.14 5.05
N VAL A 681 -4.99 -3.04 5.09
CA VAL A 681 -5.61 -1.92 5.80
C VAL A 681 -5.63 -2.16 7.32
N VAL A 682 -5.37 -1.11 8.12
CA VAL A 682 -5.41 -1.18 9.60
C VAL A 682 -6.12 0.04 10.19
N TRP A 683 -6.83 -0.17 11.29
CA TRP A 683 -7.33 0.93 12.10
C TRP A 683 -6.23 1.44 13.02
N PHE A 684 -5.86 2.70 12.86
CA PHE A 684 -4.77 3.33 13.59
C PHE A 684 -5.33 4.39 14.54
N PRO A 685 -4.92 4.47 15.81
CA PRO A 685 -5.45 5.47 16.73
C PRO A 685 -4.98 6.87 16.30
N LEU A 686 -5.92 7.78 16.04
CA LEU A 686 -5.60 9.11 15.52
C LEU A 686 -4.68 9.88 16.46
N ASN A 687 -4.89 9.81 17.77
CA ASN A 687 -4.02 10.47 18.75
C ASN A 687 -2.59 9.86 18.89
N GLU A 688 -2.30 8.76 18.19
CA GLU A 688 -1.03 8.04 18.33
C GLU A 688 -0.08 8.27 17.13
N TRP A 689 -0.47 9.03 16.10
CA TRP A 689 0.30 9.11 14.84
C TRP A 689 1.67 9.77 15.05
N ARG A 690 1.75 10.71 15.99
CA ARG A 690 3.00 11.36 16.41
C ARG A 690 4.03 10.36 16.94
N LYS A 691 3.59 9.20 17.45
CA LYS A 691 4.49 8.15 17.96
C LYS A 691 5.02 7.22 16.88
N CYS A 692 4.56 7.36 15.63
CA CYS A 692 5.04 6.58 14.50
C CYS A 692 6.08 7.37 13.68
N PRO A 693 7.38 7.05 13.76
CA PRO A 693 8.43 7.84 13.11
C PRO A 693 8.27 7.94 11.59
N ALA A 694 7.74 6.91 10.96
CA ALA A 694 7.51 6.91 9.53
C ALA A 694 6.34 7.84 9.14
N ILE A 695 5.28 7.91 9.97
CA ILE A 695 4.21 8.91 9.80
C ILE A 695 4.80 10.31 9.92
N VAL A 696 5.55 10.57 10.99
CA VAL A 696 6.15 11.87 11.26
C VAL A 696 7.10 12.30 10.15
N ALA A 697 7.98 11.40 9.69
CA ALA A 697 8.97 11.71 8.68
C ALA A 697 8.36 12.09 7.32
N ARG A 698 7.15 11.60 7.01
CA ARG A 698 6.59 11.73 5.65
C ARG A 698 5.34 12.59 5.56
N ASN A 699 4.48 12.65 6.60
CA ASN A 699 3.22 13.44 6.60
C ASN A 699 2.90 14.08 7.95
N ALA A 700 3.87 14.50 8.75
CA ALA A 700 3.53 15.26 9.95
C ALA A 700 2.68 16.51 9.62
N ASP A 701 3.03 17.22 8.55
CA ASP A 701 2.28 18.36 8.01
C ASP A 701 0.82 18.00 7.62
N VAL A 702 0.60 16.94 6.81
CA VAL A 702 -0.76 16.50 6.45
C VAL A 702 -1.53 16.02 7.67
N MET A 703 -0.90 15.30 8.60
CA MET A 703 -1.60 14.80 9.79
C MET A 703 -1.99 15.95 10.74
N CYS A 704 -1.12 16.96 10.91
CA CYS A 704 -1.47 18.18 11.63
C CYS A 704 -2.62 18.93 10.93
N TRP A 705 -2.62 19.02 9.61
CA TRP A 705 -3.73 19.62 8.85
C TRP A 705 -5.04 18.84 9.00
N VAL A 706 -5.00 17.50 8.92
CA VAL A 706 -6.16 16.63 9.15
C VAL A 706 -6.71 16.82 10.55
N GLU A 707 -5.86 16.83 11.58
CA GLU A 707 -6.27 17.12 12.95
C GLU A 707 -6.86 18.52 13.10
N ALA A 708 -6.26 19.53 12.48
CA ALA A 708 -6.79 20.89 12.50
C ALA A 708 -8.17 20.98 11.83
N CYS A 709 -8.37 20.30 10.69
CA CYS A 709 -9.67 20.19 10.04
C CYS A 709 -10.68 19.48 10.95
N LEU A 710 -10.29 18.39 11.60
CA LEU A 710 -11.14 17.67 12.54
C LEU A 710 -11.49 18.50 13.76
N ASN A 711 -10.53 19.23 14.32
CA ASN A 711 -10.74 20.13 15.45
C ASN A 711 -11.63 21.32 15.06
N LYS A 712 -11.49 21.88 13.85
CA LYS A 712 -12.42 22.90 13.32
C LYS A 712 -13.84 22.35 13.17
N MET A 713 -13.98 21.10 12.69
CA MET A 713 -15.27 20.42 12.63
C MET A 713 -15.87 20.14 14.02
N ARG A 714 -15.04 20.02 15.06
CA ARG A 714 -15.47 19.92 16.47
C ARG A 714 -15.77 21.30 17.10
N GLY A 715 -15.08 22.35 16.66
CA GLY A 715 -15.00 23.66 17.31
C GLY A 715 -16.00 24.71 16.84
N GLY A 716 -17.10 24.31 16.19
CA GLY A 716 -18.18 25.20 15.77
C GLY A 716 -18.99 25.80 16.94
N ASN A 717 -18.36 26.75 17.65
CA ASN A 717 -18.86 27.83 18.52
C ASN A 717 -19.60 27.50 19.84
N ASN A 718 -18.96 27.88 20.97
CA ASN A 718 -19.57 28.25 22.26
C ASN A 718 -20.33 27.19 23.08
N LEU A 719 -19.70 26.05 23.39
CA LEU A 719 -20.14 25.22 24.52
C LEU A 719 -19.20 25.39 25.72
N GLN A 720 -19.73 26.04 26.76
CA GLN A 720 -19.10 26.17 28.06
C GLN A 720 -18.82 24.78 28.64
N ALA A 721 -17.52 24.49 28.88
CA ALA A 721 -16.87 23.62 29.87
C ALA A 721 -17.55 22.35 30.46
N GLY A 722 -18.68 21.85 29.95
CA GLY A 722 -19.41 20.70 30.52
C GLY A 722 -20.09 19.79 29.50
N GLU A 723 -20.23 20.21 28.25
CA GLU A 723 -20.82 19.41 27.19
C GLU A 723 -19.73 18.93 26.24
N ARG A 724 -19.47 17.62 26.23
CA ARG A 724 -18.47 16.97 25.37
C ARG A 724 -18.79 17.34 23.92
N GLY A 725 -17.91 18.10 23.29
CA GLY A 725 -17.97 18.44 21.87
C GLY A 725 -17.87 17.18 21.03
N PHE A 726 -19.03 16.62 20.68
CA PHE A 726 -19.14 15.64 19.62
C PHE A 726 -19.02 16.36 18.28
N TYR A 727 -18.48 15.66 17.29
CA TYR A 727 -18.40 16.13 15.91
C TYR A 727 -19.82 16.49 15.47
N HIS A 728 -19.96 17.39 14.48
CA HIS A 728 -21.24 17.58 13.78
C HIS A 728 -21.89 16.20 13.56
N GLU A 729 -23.17 16.00 13.88
CA GLU A 729 -23.79 14.67 13.90
C GLU A 729 -23.56 13.91 12.57
N SER A 730 -23.36 14.61 11.45
CA SER A 730 -22.99 14.04 10.15
C SER A 730 -21.51 13.58 9.99
N ALA A 731 -20.63 13.79 10.96
CA ALA A 731 -19.20 13.44 10.96
C ALA A 731 -18.78 12.57 12.16
N CYS A 732 -19.61 12.46 13.21
CA CYS A 732 -19.64 11.32 14.12
C CYS A 732 -21.09 11.03 14.52
N LEU A 733 -21.72 10.04 13.91
CA LEU A 733 -22.97 9.48 14.41
C LEU A 733 -22.64 8.50 15.53
N GLY A 734 -22.77 8.98 16.76
CA GLY A 734 -22.41 8.22 17.94
C GLY A 734 -23.23 8.51 19.20
N GLU A 735 -24.34 9.24 19.13
CA GLU A 735 -25.33 9.22 20.21
C GLU A 735 -26.75 9.01 19.64
N LEU A 736 -27.13 7.73 19.62
CA LEU A 736 -28.50 7.32 19.39
C LEU A 736 -29.27 7.52 20.71
N LYS A 737 -29.87 8.70 20.92
CA LYS A 737 -31.02 8.78 21.81
C LYS A 737 -32.21 8.13 21.09
N LEU A 738 -32.32 6.81 21.21
CA LEU A 738 -33.63 6.17 21.05
C LEU A 738 -34.44 6.46 22.31
N GLY A 739 -35.29 7.47 22.18
CA GLY A 739 -36.32 7.81 23.16
C GLY A 739 -37.49 8.50 22.45
N ASN A 740 -38.29 7.70 21.73
CA ASN A 740 -39.70 7.86 21.34
C ASN A 740 -40.30 9.17 20.79
N ASP A 741 -39.58 10.28 20.65
CA ASP A 741 -40.20 11.52 20.18
C ASP A 741 -39.77 11.86 18.75
N SER A 742 -40.58 11.42 17.79
CA SER A 742 -40.63 12.03 16.45
C SER A 742 -41.19 13.44 16.61
N ARG A 743 -40.33 14.43 16.83
CA ARG A 743 -40.71 15.84 16.78
C ARG A 743 -40.17 16.44 15.48
N MET A 744 -41.09 16.80 14.60
CA MET A 744 -40.84 17.89 13.67
C MET A 744 -40.54 19.14 14.49
N ILE A 745 -39.51 19.90 14.10
CA ILE A 745 -39.27 21.21 14.69
C ILE A 745 -40.40 22.12 14.19
N ASP A 746 -41.32 22.48 15.10
CA ASP A 746 -42.44 23.38 14.84
C ASP A 746 -41.94 24.75 14.41
N GLN A 747 -41.90 24.96 13.09
CA GLN A 747 -42.41 26.18 12.46
C GLN A 747 -43.04 25.80 11.10
N PRO A 748 -44.17 25.06 11.08
CA PRO A 748 -44.95 24.95 9.86
C PRO A 748 -45.52 26.34 9.59
N ILE A 749 -44.95 27.05 8.62
CA ILE A 749 -45.57 28.26 8.10
C ILE A 749 -46.77 27.76 7.28
N ALA A 750 -47.93 27.78 7.93
CA ALA A 750 -49.17 27.20 7.46
C ALA A 750 -49.56 27.70 6.06
N HIS A 751 -49.98 26.75 5.22
CA HIS A 751 -50.63 26.89 3.90
C HIS A 751 -50.90 28.33 3.46
N TYR A 752 -50.13 28.81 2.47
CA TYR A 752 -50.46 30.08 1.82
C TYR A 752 -51.44 29.83 0.68
N PRO A 753 -52.56 30.56 0.59
CA PRO A 753 -53.62 30.33 -0.39
C PRO A 753 -53.15 30.51 -1.84
N PHE A 754 -53.95 30.00 -2.78
CA PHE A 754 -53.80 30.29 -4.21
C PHE A 754 -53.93 31.79 -4.49
N ASP A 755 -54.93 32.45 -3.91
CA ASP A 755 -55.23 33.87 -4.15
C ASP A 755 -54.61 34.77 -3.08
N SER A 756 -54.13 35.94 -3.49
CA SER A 756 -53.91 37.04 -2.53
C SER A 756 -55.28 37.45 -2.01
N ALA A 757 -55.52 37.41 -0.71
CA ALA A 757 -56.81 37.75 -0.11
C ALA A 757 -57.38 39.02 -0.75
N SER A 758 -58.33 38.86 -1.67
CA SER A 758 -58.82 39.91 -2.57
C SER A 758 -59.95 40.72 -1.96
N ASP A 759 -60.28 40.49 -0.69
CA ASP A 759 -61.28 41.28 0.04
C ASP A 759 -60.63 42.49 0.73
N GLY A 760 -60.42 43.55 -0.04
CA GLY A 760 -60.83 44.94 0.29
C GLY A 760 -60.41 45.59 1.61
N GLY A 761 -59.50 45.04 2.39
CA GLY A 761 -59.01 45.65 3.62
C GLY A 761 -57.66 46.31 3.42
N GLU A 762 -57.60 47.65 3.51
CA GLU A 762 -56.36 48.37 3.80
C GLU A 762 -55.70 47.79 5.06
N ARG A 763 -54.77 46.84 4.89
CA ARG A 763 -53.94 46.33 5.97
C ARG A 763 -52.52 46.11 5.49
N ALA A 764 -51.69 47.03 5.96
CA ALA A 764 -50.26 46.95 6.19
C ALA A 764 -49.42 46.48 5.00
N SER A 765 -48.48 47.35 4.61
CA SER A 765 -47.19 46.94 4.08
C SER A 765 -46.51 46.00 5.08
N VAL A 766 -46.96 44.75 5.14
CA VAL A 766 -46.21 43.66 5.72
C VAL A 766 -45.09 43.47 4.73
N ASN A 767 -43.90 43.96 5.12
CA ASN A 767 -42.63 43.62 4.51
C ASN A 767 -42.72 42.17 4.04
N SER A 768 -42.46 41.92 2.76
CA SER A 768 -42.17 40.58 2.24
C SER A 768 -41.44 39.82 3.35
N SER A 769 -41.96 38.66 3.78
CA SER A 769 -41.39 37.88 4.88
C SER A 769 -39.86 37.98 4.84
N ASP A 770 -39.18 38.16 5.98
CA ASP A 770 -37.72 38.37 6.14
C ASP A 770 -36.81 37.35 5.39
N ASN A 771 -37.43 36.41 4.69
CA ASN A 771 -36.87 35.30 3.93
C ASN A 771 -37.05 35.38 2.40
N GLY A 772 -37.74 36.38 1.85
CA GLY A 772 -37.90 36.58 0.39
C GLY A 772 -38.87 35.62 -0.30
N LEU A 773 -39.68 34.87 0.45
CA LEU A 773 -40.68 33.94 -0.10
C LEU A 773 -41.96 34.67 -0.55
N PRO A 774 -42.67 34.17 -1.59
CA PRO A 774 -43.95 34.71 -2.03
C PRO A 774 -45.04 34.49 -0.96
N SER A 775 -46.05 35.34 -0.91
CA SER A 775 -47.18 35.24 0.03
C SER A 775 -48.29 34.30 -0.45
N THR A 776 -48.30 33.96 -1.74
CA THR A 776 -49.27 33.05 -2.36
C THR A 776 -48.60 32.18 -3.42
N LEU A 777 -49.24 31.07 -3.79
CA LEU A 777 -48.75 30.24 -4.88
C LEU A 777 -48.77 31.01 -6.22
N GLU A 778 -49.81 31.80 -6.47
CA GLU A 778 -49.90 32.64 -7.67
C GLU A 778 -48.74 33.64 -7.75
N GLU A 779 -48.47 34.37 -6.66
CA GLU A 779 -47.37 35.32 -6.60
C GLU A 779 -46.02 34.63 -6.85
N GLY A 780 -45.81 33.46 -6.26
CA GLY A 780 -44.60 32.67 -6.47
C GLY A 780 -44.47 32.22 -7.93
N LEU A 781 -45.54 31.72 -8.55
CA LEU A 781 -45.52 31.30 -9.94
C LEU A 781 -45.23 32.47 -10.87
N ARG A 782 -45.79 33.67 -10.64
CA ARG A 782 -45.47 34.88 -11.43
C ARG A 782 -43.99 35.29 -11.35
N ARG A 783 -43.29 34.91 -10.27
CA ARG A 783 -41.84 35.15 -10.09
C ARG A 783 -40.95 34.08 -10.71
N VAL A 784 -41.48 32.93 -11.10
CA VAL A 784 -40.71 31.84 -11.71
C VAL A 784 -40.08 32.33 -13.00
N LYS A 785 -38.78 32.04 -13.17
CA LYS A 785 -38.02 32.33 -14.38
C LYS A 785 -37.63 31.05 -15.10
N LEU A 786 -37.16 31.19 -16.34
CA LEU A 786 -36.51 30.09 -17.04
C LEU A 786 -35.09 29.85 -16.49
N ASN A 787 -34.58 28.64 -16.68
CA ASN A 787 -33.29 28.19 -16.15
C ASN A 787 -32.14 29.18 -16.45
N GLY A 788 -31.40 29.58 -15.40
CA GLY A 788 -30.29 30.54 -15.44
C GLY A 788 -29.10 30.19 -16.35
N LYS A 789 -29.03 28.95 -16.84
CA LYS A 789 -27.99 28.50 -17.79
C LYS A 789 -28.40 28.60 -19.26
N MET A 790 -29.59 29.13 -19.55
CA MET A 790 -30.18 29.20 -20.89
C MET A 790 -30.36 30.64 -21.34
N ASP A 791 -30.44 30.87 -22.64
CA ASP A 791 -30.56 32.20 -23.25
C ASP A 791 -31.84 32.97 -22.89
N LEU A 792 -32.89 32.28 -22.44
CA LEU A 792 -34.18 32.88 -22.07
C LEU A 792 -34.38 33.07 -20.56
N TRP A 793 -33.33 32.99 -19.74
CA TRP A 793 -33.43 33.01 -18.27
C TRP A 793 -34.12 34.24 -17.65
N GLN A 794 -34.20 35.36 -18.38
CA GLN A 794 -34.88 36.57 -17.91
C GLN A 794 -36.40 36.54 -18.14
N VAL A 795 -36.91 35.60 -18.95
CA VAL A 795 -38.33 35.47 -19.23
C VAL A 795 -39.04 34.89 -18.01
N ALA A 796 -40.10 35.57 -17.56
CA ALA A 796 -41.05 35.09 -16.57
C ALA A 796 -42.26 34.46 -17.29
N PRO A 797 -42.28 33.13 -17.55
CA PRO A 797 -43.28 32.49 -18.40
C PRO A 797 -44.73 32.62 -17.90
N TYR A 798 -44.90 32.87 -16.59
CA TYR A 798 -46.21 32.95 -15.94
C TYR A 798 -46.64 34.37 -15.58
N GLU A 799 -45.86 35.40 -15.96
CA GLU A 799 -46.13 36.79 -15.61
C GLU A 799 -47.56 37.23 -15.96
N LYS A 800 -48.06 36.80 -17.14
CA LYS A 800 -49.40 37.13 -17.66
C LYS A 800 -50.36 35.94 -17.69
N ALA A 801 -49.96 34.79 -17.14
CA ALA A 801 -50.80 33.61 -17.15
C ALA A 801 -51.95 33.75 -16.14
N THR A 802 -53.07 33.11 -16.45
CA THR A 802 -54.16 32.92 -15.50
C THR A 802 -53.88 31.65 -14.72
N ILE A 803 -53.85 31.74 -13.39
CA ILE A 803 -53.50 30.65 -12.49
C ILE A 803 -54.73 30.36 -11.63
N ILE A 804 -55.28 29.15 -11.72
CA ILE A 804 -56.44 28.74 -10.93
C ILE A 804 -56.20 27.38 -10.29
N PRO A 805 -56.83 27.08 -9.14
CA PRO A 805 -56.92 25.71 -8.66
C PRO A 805 -57.76 24.89 -9.64
N ALA A 806 -57.35 23.66 -9.89
CA ALA A 806 -58.11 22.66 -10.63
C ALA A 806 -57.92 21.29 -9.98
N PHE A 807 -58.66 20.28 -10.44
CA PHE A 807 -58.66 18.95 -9.86
C PHE A 807 -58.45 17.87 -10.92
N LEU A 808 -57.57 16.90 -10.64
CA LEU A 808 -57.36 15.74 -11.50
C LEU A 808 -58.18 14.56 -11.01
N LEU A 809 -58.92 13.93 -11.93
CA LEU A 809 -59.61 12.66 -11.71
C LEU A 809 -59.26 11.67 -12.82
N ARG A 810 -59.02 10.41 -12.45
CA ARG A 810 -58.86 9.33 -13.43
C ARG A 810 -60.25 8.86 -13.89
N GLU A 811 -60.49 8.86 -15.18
CA GLU A 811 -61.71 8.36 -15.82
C GLU A 811 -61.31 7.41 -16.95
N GLY A 812 -61.34 6.11 -16.65
CA GLY A 812 -60.88 5.05 -17.56
C GLY A 812 -59.39 5.17 -17.90
N ASP A 813 -59.11 5.39 -19.19
CA ASP A 813 -57.76 5.56 -19.74
C ASP A 813 -57.30 7.03 -19.80
N PHE A 814 -58.08 7.94 -19.23
CA PHE A 814 -57.78 9.37 -19.22
C PHE A 814 -57.58 9.88 -17.79
N ILE A 815 -56.78 10.93 -17.67
CA ILE A 815 -56.82 11.81 -16.51
C ILE A 815 -57.53 13.08 -16.96
N GLU A 816 -58.69 13.34 -16.38
CA GLU A 816 -59.52 14.49 -16.67
C GLU A 816 -59.23 15.61 -15.68
N VAL A 817 -59.33 16.85 -16.15
CA VAL A 817 -59.12 18.06 -15.35
C VAL A 817 -60.48 18.71 -15.11
N TYR A 818 -60.76 19.08 -13.87
CA TYR A 818 -62.02 19.66 -13.42
C TYR A 818 -61.79 21.00 -12.70
N GLU A 819 -62.77 21.89 -12.75
CA GLU A 819 -62.74 23.18 -12.04
C GLU A 819 -62.92 23.01 -10.53
N ASP A 820 -63.73 22.03 -10.14
CA ASP A 820 -64.13 21.76 -8.77
C ASP A 820 -63.82 20.31 -8.35
N LYS A 821 -63.80 20.07 -7.03
CA LYS A 821 -63.46 18.77 -6.44
C LYS A 821 -64.55 17.73 -6.68
N GLU A 822 -65.79 18.18 -6.80
CA GLU A 822 -66.99 17.38 -7.02
C GLU A 822 -67.08 16.84 -8.45
N GLY A 823 -66.21 17.32 -9.36
CA GLY A 823 -66.17 16.92 -10.76
C GLY A 823 -67.35 17.46 -11.57
N THR A 824 -67.94 18.60 -11.18
CA THR A 824 -69.15 19.12 -11.85
C THR A 824 -68.85 19.76 -13.21
N ARG A 825 -67.71 20.43 -13.35
CA ARG A 825 -67.30 21.06 -14.61
C ARG A 825 -65.95 20.54 -15.09
N LYS A 826 -65.99 19.70 -16.13
CA LYS A 826 -64.80 19.23 -16.84
C LYS A 826 -64.18 20.37 -17.66
N LEU A 827 -62.89 20.58 -17.46
CA LEU A 827 -62.05 21.53 -18.19
C LEU A 827 -61.33 20.88 -19.38
N GLY A 828 -61.07 19.57 -19.31
CA GLY A 828 -60.47 18.81 -20.40
C GLY A 828 -59.68 17.59 -19.94
N VAL A 829 -58.59 17.27 -20.64
CA VAL A 829 -57.79 16.06 -20.40
C VAL A 829 -56.30 16.37 -20.24
N LEU A 830 -55.65 15.70 -19.30
CA LEU A 830 -54.23 15.82 -19.04
C LEU A 830 -53.46 14.83 -19.91
N ARG A 831 -52.39 15.29 -20.57
CA ARG A 831 -51.52 14.47 -21.39
C ARG A 831 -50.22 14.11 -20.67
N PRO A 832 -49.70 12.88 -20.87
CA PRO A 832 -48.37 12.53 -20.39
C PRO A 832 -47.30 13.21 -21.25
N VAL A 833 -46.22 13.68 -20.63
CA VAL A 833 -45.05 14.24 -21.34
C VAL A 833 -43.74 13.49 -21.05
N GLN A 834 -43.75 12.58 -20.07
CA GLN A 834 -42.61 11.71 -19.73
C GLN A 834 -42.97 10.24 -19.97
N ARG A 835 -42.01 9.42 -20.41
CA ARG A 835 -42.24 7.99 -20.74
C ARG A 835 -42.17 7.01 -19.57
N TYR A 836 -41.76 7.43 -18.38
CA TYR A 836 -41.60 6.56 -17.23
C TYR A 836 -41.58 7.39 -15.95
N ALA A 837 -41.81 6.75 -14.81
CA ALA A 837 -41.42 7.28 -13.51
C ALA A 837 -40.48 6.33 -12.78
N LEU A 838 -39.78 6.87 -11.79
CA LEU A 838 -38.84 6.08 -10.99
C LEU A 838 -39.53 5.54 -9.74
N ALA A 839 -39.41 4.23 -9.51
CA ALA A 839 -39.98 3.55 -8.34
C ALA A 839 -39.60 4.24 -7.02
N ASP A 840 -38.33 4.62 -6.88
CA ASP A 840 -37.83 5.29 -5.68
C ASP A 840 -38.41 6.70 -5.52
N GLY A 841 -38.70 7.37 -6.64
CA GLY A 841 -39.36 8.67 -6.65
C GLY A 841 -40.77 8.58 -6.10
N LEU A 842 -41.53 7.58 -6.53
CA LEU A 842 -42.88 7.30 -6.02
C LEU A 842 -42.87 6.92 -4.54
N ALA A 843 -41.93 6.07 -4.11
CA ALA A 843 -41.79 5.69 -2.71
C ALA A 843 -41.54 6.91 -1.81
N ARG A 844 -40.68 7.85 -2.26
CA ARG A 844 -40.43 9.11 -1.53
C ARG A 844 -41.68 9.98 -1.43
N VAL A 845 -42.45 10.11 -2.51
CA VAL A 845 -43.70 10.90 -2.52
C VAL A 845 -44.75 10.29 -1.60
N ARG A 846 -44.92 8.96 -1.60
CA ARG A 846 -45.85 8.27 -0.68
C ARG A 846 -45.44 8.46 0.78
N LYS A 847 -44.14 8.37 1.08
CA LYS A 847 -43.62 8.63 2.41
C LYS A 847 -43.89 10.07 2.84
N LEU A 848 -43.58 11.04 1.98
CA LEU A 848 -43.82 12.46 2.25
C LEU A 848 -45.32 12.75 2.46
N ALA A 849 -46.20 12.17 1.64
CA ALA A 849 -47.64 12.28 1.80
C ALA A 849 -48.09 11.78 3.18
N SER A 850 -47.64 10.58 3.57
CA SER A 850 -47.95 9.99 4.88
C SER A 850 -47.39 10.83 6.04
N ASP A 851 -46.20 11.40 5.89
CA ASP A 851 -45.59 12.22 6.93
C ASP A 851 -46.32 13.57 7.08
N LEU A 852 -46.76 14.19 5.97
CA LEU A 852 -47.59 15.39 5.99
C LEU A 852 -48.99 15.14 6.56
N GLU A 853 -49.60 14.00 6.23
CA GLU A 853 -50.92 13.62 6.75
C GLU A 853 -50.90 13.49 8.28
N LYS A 854 -49.84 12.90 8.86
CA LYS A 854 -49.63 12.84 10.32
C LYS A 854 -49.55 14.23 10.97
N LEU A 855 -49.25 15.25 10.19
CA LEU A 855 -49.12 16.65 10.63
C LEU A 855 -50.38 17.46 10.34
N GLY A 856 -51.45 16.81 9.85
CA GLY A 856 -52.71 17.47 9.49
C GLY A 856 -52.67 18.19 8.15
N HIS A 857 -51.69 17.90 7.29
CA HIS A 857 -51.55 18.50 5.97
C HIS A 857 -51.86 17.47 4.87
N ASP A 858 -52.85 17.77 4.03
CA ASP A 858 -53.17 16.94 2.86
C ASP A 858 -52.34 17.38 1.66
N MET A 859 -51.29 16.60 1.33
CA MET A 859 -50.42 16.87 0.18
C MET A 859 -51.16 16.83 -1.17
N VAL A 860 -52.32 16.18 -1.22
CA VAL A 860 -53.14 16.01 -2.43
C VAL A 860 -54.11 17.18 -2.62
N ASN A 861 -54.45 17.90 -1.55
CA ASN A 861 -55.36 19.05 -1.55
C ASN A 861 -54.66 20.27 -0.93
N LEU A 862 -53.46 20.58 -1.40
CA LEU A 862 -52.73 21.77 -0.96
C LEU A 862 -53.38 23.02 -1.56
N ASN A 863 -54.09 23.77 -0.72
CA ASN A 863 -54.62 25.08 -1.07
C ASN A 863 -53.50 26.12 -1.13
N GLY A 864 -52.65 26.00 -2.16
CA GLY A 864 -51.43 26.76 -2.43
C GLY A 864 -50.19 25.95 -2.10
N TYR A 865 -49.17 26.50 -1.44
CA TYR A 865 -47.90 25.79 -1.21
C TYR A 865 -47.50 25.69 0.27
N LEU A 866 -46.68 24.69 0.59
CA LEU A 866 -46.18 24.42 1.93
C LEU A 866 -44.65 24.55 1.97
N VAL A 867 -44.11 25.20 2.98
CA VAL A 867 -42.66 25.18 3.26
C VAL A 867 -42.42 24.26 4.44
N ALA A 868 -41.70 23.17 4.21
CA ALA A 868 -41.39 22.19 5.23
C ALA A 868 -39.88 22.07 5.40
N ARG A 869 -39.42 21.91 6.65
CA ARG A 869 -38.05 21.46 6.94
C ARG A 869 -38.12 20.00 7.29
N LEU A 870 -37.61 19.15 6.39
CA LEU A 870 -37.54 17.72 6.67
C LEU A 870 -36.46 17.44 7.72
N VAL A 871 -36.67 16.41 8.54
CA VAL A 871 -35.67 15.94 9.51
C VAL A 871 -34.41 15.55 8.74
N ASN A 872 -33.27 16.12 9.14
CA ASN A 872 -31.94 15.98 8.51
C ASN A 872 -31.72 16.79 7.21
N ALA A 873 -32.71 17.51 6.70
CA ALA A 873 -32.48 18.42 5.58
C ALA A 873 -31.85 19.73 6.08
N SER A 874 -30.72 20.12 5.49
CA SER A 874 -30.03 21.38 5.80
C SER A 874 -30.80 22.62 5.32
N ALA A 875 -31.76 22.44 4.41
CA ALA A 875 -32.53 23.51 3.79
C ALA A 875 -34.05 23.30 3.96
N GLN A 876 -34.79 24.41 3.93
CA GLN A 876 -36.25 24.40 3.81
C GLN A 876 -36.64 23.99 2.38
N LEU A 877 -37.64 23.11 2.29
CA LEU A 877 -38.19 22.59 1.03
C LEU A 877 -39.56 23.22 0.79
N SER A 878 -39.78 23.73 -0.42
CA SER A 878 -41.12 24.16 -0.86
C SER A 878 -41.83 23.00 -1.57
N ILE A 879 -43.00 22.63 -1.05
CA ILE A 879 -43.87 21.59 -1.56
C ILE A 879 -45.03 22.28 -2.28
N LEU A 880 -45.04 22.12 -3.60
CA LEU A 880 -46.04 22.72 -4.48
C LEU A 880 -47.12 21.68 -4.83
N PRO A 881 -48.36 22.12 -5.13
CA PRO A 881 -49.31 21.27 -5.83
C PRO A 881 -48.76 21.01 -7.25
N PRO A 882 -49.14 19.92 -7.92
CA PRO A 882 -48.74 19.68 -9.30
C PRO A 882 -49.13 20.87 -10.18
N ILE A 883 -48.21 21.30 -11.04
CA ILE A 883 -48.45 22.40 -11.97
C ILE A 883 -48.74 21.81 -13.34
N ILE A 884 -49.87 22.21 -13.92
CA ILE A 884 -50.28 21.82 -15.26
C ILE A 884 -50.48 23.07 -16.13
N GLU A 885 -50.10 22.99 -17.40
CA GLU A 885 -50.22 24.08 -18.37
C GLU A 885 -51.24 23.73 -19.46
N SER A 886 -52.07 24.68 -19.88
CA SER A 886 -52.90 24.52 -21.08
C SER A 886 -52.03 24.48 -22.34
N THR A 887 -52.34 23.56 -23.25
CA THR A 887 -51.77 23.55 -24.62
C THR A 887 -52.39 24.60 -25.53
N GLN A 888 -53.58 25.09 -25.18
CA GLN A 888 -54.32 26.09 -25.95
C GLN A 888 -53.93 27.50 -25.52
N THR A 889 -53.89 28.40 -26.50
CA THR A 889 -53.77 29.84 -26.25
C THR A 889 -55.05 30.39 -25.62
N GLN A 890 -54.94 31.52 -24.92
CA GLN A 890 -56.12 32.17 -24.32
C GLN A 890 -57.18 32.50 -25.38
N GLU A 891 -56.77 32.95 -26.57
CA GLU A 891 -57.68 33.22 -27.69
C GLU A 891 -58.45 31.96 -28.16
N GLU A 892 -57.81 30.80 -28.15
CA GLU A 892 -58.45 29.52 -28.52
C GLU A 892 -59.44 29.05 -27.45
N ILE A 893 -59.12 29.24 -26.17
CA ILE A 893 -60.00 28.96 -25.04
C ILE A 893 -61.24 29.86 -25.12
N ASP A 894 -61.04 31.16 -25.35
CA ASP A 894 -62.11 32.15 -25.44
C ASP A 894 -63.05 31.85 -26.63
N LYS A 895 -62.53 31.31 -27.73
CA LYS A 895 -63.28 31.04 -28.97
C LYS A 895 -64.02 29.71 -28.97
N ASN A 896 -63.40 28.64 -28.48
CA ASN A 896 -63.91 27.28 -28.62
C ASN A 896 -64.53 26.72 -27.32
N GLY A 897 -64.49 27.48 -26.23
CA GLY A 897 -64.87 27.01 -24.92
C GLY A 897 -63.82 26.09 -24.29
N PHE A 898 -64.05 25.74 -23.03
CA PHE A 898 -63.08 25.02 -22.20
C PHE A 898 -63.20 23.50 -22.39
N ASN A 899 -62.49 22.97 -23.37
CA ASN A 899 -62.31 21.52 -23.56
C ASN A 899 -60.87 21.24 -24.01
N GLY A 900 -59.92 21.66 -23.17
CA GLY A 900 -58.51 21.75 -23.51
C GLY A 900 -57.71 20.50 -23.21
N GLU A 901 -56.51 20.45 -23.76
CA GLU A 901 -55.51 19.46 -23.36
C GLU A 901 -54.47 20.14 -22.48
N PHE A 902 -54.07 19.48 -21.39
CA PHE A 902 -53.16 20.02 -20.40
C PHE A 902 -51.87 19.21 -20.33
N LEU A 903 -50.78 19.86 -19.94
CA LEU A 903 -49.44 19.28 -19.83
C LEU A 903 -48.98 19.35 -18.38
N VAL A 904 -48.43 18.26 -17.86
CA VAL A 904 -47.78 18.28 -16.54
C VAL A 904 -46.38 18.89 -16.68
N CYS A 905 -46.04 19.89 -15.87
CA CYS A 905 -44.69 20.44 -15.81
C CYS A 905 -43.69 19.43 -15.20
N ASP A 906 -42.42 19.48 -15.62
CA ASP A 906 -41.38 18.56 -15.14
C ASP A 906 -41.31 18.54 -13.60
N GLY A 907 -40.99 17.39 -13.02
CA GLY A 907 -40.97 17.19 -11.57
C GLY A 907 -42.31 16.78 -10.94
N ASN A 908 -43.45 17.12 -11.55
CA ASN A 908 -44.78 16.87 -10.97
C ASN A 908 -45.44 15.53 -11.40
N HIS A 909 -44.79 14.79 -12.31
CA HIS A 909 -45.29 13.51 -12.85
C HIS A 909 -45.59 12.44 -11.81
N ARG A 910 -44.86 12.41 -10.70
CA ARG A 910 -45.00 11.39 -9.65
C ARG A 910 -46.34 11.49 -8.93
N ILE A 911 -46.85 12.71 -8.76
CA ILE A 911 -48.15 12.94 -8.12
C ILE A 911 -49.27 12.54 -9.10
N VAL A 912 -49.10 12.86 -10.38
CA VAL A 912 -50.04 12.49 -11.44
C VAL A 912 -50.06 10.98 -11.70
N GLU A 913 -48.91 10.30 -11.64
CA GLU A 913 -48.86 8.84 -11.70
C GLU A 913 -49.52 8.20 -10.48
N ASN A 914 -49.46 8.86 -9.31
CA ASN A 914 -50.21 8.40 -8.15
C ASN A 914 -51.73 8.52 -8.38
N CYS A 915 -52.19 9.60 -9.02
CA CYS A 915 -53.58 9.75 -9.49
C CYS A 915 -53.95 8.65 -10.49
N TRP A 916 -53.07 8.34 -11.43
CA TRP A 916 -53.28 7.22 -12.36
C TRP A 916 -53.35 5.86 -11.66
N SER A 917 -52.49 5.65 -10.65
CA SER A 917 -52.38 4.37 -9.94
C SER A 917 -53.49 4.15 -8.90
N ALA A 918 -54.22 5.21 -8.52
CA ALA A 918 -55.37 5.09 -7.65
C ALA A 918 -56.42 4.19 -8.33
N ARG A 919 -56.85 3.13 -7.65
CA ARG A 919 -57.89 2.23 -8.14
C ARG A 919 -59.25 2.91 -8.06
N ASP A 920 -60.16 2.55 -8.97
CA ASP A 920 -61.47 3.17 -9.22
C ASP A 920 -62.40 3.35 -7.99
N GLU A 921 -62.08 2.76 -6.83
CA GLU A 921 -62.91 2.75 -5.63
C GLU A 921 -62.79 4.02 -4.76
N LEU A 922 -61.77 4.86 -4.97
CA LEU A 922 -61.60 6.14 -4.28
C LEU A 922 -61.36 7.24 -5.32
N ARG A 923 -62.44 7.95 -5.70
CA ARG A 923 -62.37 9.20 -6.49
C ARG A 923 -61.64 10.29 -5.68
N THR A 924 -60.34 10.13 -5.50
CA THR A 924 -59.49 11.13 -4.85
C THR A 924 -59.12 12.17 -5.89
N ALA A 925 -59.76 13.32 -5.83
CA ALA A 925 -59.41 14.46 -6.66
C ALA A 925 -58.08 15.06 -6.19
N TYR A 926 -57.13 15.27 -7.10
CA TYR A 926 -55.83 15.89 -6.79
C TYR A 926 -55.86 17.36 -7.18
N GLN A 927 -55.68 18.26 -6.21
CA GLN A 927 -55.62 19.68 -6.48
C GLN A 927 -54.32 20.04 -7.20
N VAL A 928 -54.43 20.81 -8.28
CA VAL A 928 -53.31 21.25 -9.12
C VAL A 928 -53.40 22.75 -9.37
N ALA A 929 -52.26 23.35 -9.67
CA ALA A 929 -52.21 24.69 -10.23
C ALA A 929 -52.33 24.61 -11.75
N LEU A 930 -53.48 25.06 -12.28
CA LEU A 930 -53.70 25.18 -13.71
C LEU A 930 -53.24 26.55 -14.19
N VAL A 931 -52.28 26.55 -15.10
CA VAL A 931 -51.72 27.73 -15.74
C VAL A 931 -52.23 27.83 -17.17
N MET A 932 -52.98 28.89 -17.47
CA MET A 932 -53.53 29.16 -18.80
C MET A 932 -52.77 30.30 -19.48
N GLY A 933 -52.54 30.15 -20.79
CA GLY A 933 -51.86 31.15 -21.61
C GLY A 933 -50.41 31.46 -21.18
N PRO A 934 -49.56 30.48 -20.82
CA PRO A 934 -48.15 30.77 -20.61
C PRO A 934 -47.53 31.34 -21.90
N SER A 935 -46.62 32.31 -21.78
CA SER A 935 -46.01 32.97 -22.96
C SER A 935 -45.21 32.00 -23.85
N VAL A 936 -44.74 30.89 -23.25
CA VAL A 936 -44.08 29.77 -23.92
C VAL A 936 -44.55 28.46 -23.28
N PRO A 937 -45.14 27.49 -24.01
CA PRO A 937 -45.56 26.22 -23.40
C PRO A 937 -44.35 25.38 -22.95
N TYR A 938 -44.49 24.65 -21.84
CA TYR A 938 -43.42 23.83 -21.25
C TYR A 938 -42.95 22.70 -22.19
N TYR A 939 -43.89 21.98 -22.80
CA TYR A 939 -43.62 20.89 -23.75
C TYR A 939 -44.42 21.11 -25.06
N ALA A 940 -43.88 20.68 -26.20
CA ALA A 940 -44.52 20.88 -27.51
C ALA A 940 -45.17 19.64 -28.11
N THR A 941 -44.73 18.43 -27.73
CA THR A 941 -45.19 17.16 -28.31
C THR A 941 -45.51 16.16 -27.19
N PRO A 942 -46.62 16.38 -26.43
CA PRO A 942 -47.09 15.39 -25.48
C PRO A 942 -47.53 14.11 -26.19
N PHE A 943 -47.56 13.01 -25.44
CA PHE A 943 -48.25 11.79 -25.85
C PHE A 943 -49.76 12.04 -25.99
N ALA A 944 -50.48 11.14 -26.66
CA ALA A 944 -51.92 11.21 -26.70
C ALA A 944 -52.50 11.05 -25.27
N ALA A 945 -53.66 11.66 -25.02
CA ALA A 945 -54.24 11.70 -23.67
C ALA A 945 -54.58 10.30 -23.10
N ASN A 946 -54.68 9.27 -23.93
CA ASN A 946 -54.92 7.87 -23.55
C ASN A 946 -53.63 7.04 -23.35
N GLU A 947 -52.45 7.65 -23.52
CA GLU A 947 -51.15 6.96 -23.43
C GLU A 947 -50.53 7.01 -22.03
N TRP A 948 -51.31 7.33 -20.98
CA TRP A 948 -50.82 7.30 -19.60
C TRP A 948 -50.30 5.94 -19.16
N HIS A 949 -50.83 4.86 -19.74
CA HIS A 949 -50.32 3.52 -19.53
C HIS A 949 -48.86 3.35 -20.00
N VAL A 950 -48.36 4.18 -20.92
CA VAL A 950 -46.96 4.18 -21.36
C VAL A 950 -46.09 4.76 -20.25
N THR A 951 -46.51 5.89 -19.67
CA THR A 951 -45.81 6.55 -18.56
C THR A 951 -45.87 5.75 -17.26
N ALA A 952 -46.99 5.05 -17.02
CA ALA A 952 -47.30 4.35 -15.79
C ALA A 952 -47.03 2.83 -15.82
N ASN A 953 -46.56 2.28 -16.96
CA ASN A 953 -46.08 0.89 -17.02
C ASN A 953 -44.76 0.76 -16.23
N PRO A 954 -44.47 -0.40 -15.61
CA PRO A 954 -43.92 -0.50 -14.27
C PRO A 954 -42.80 0.51 -13.99
N PRO A 955 -42.89 1.26 -12.87
CA PRO A 955 -41.92 2.27 -12.51
C PRO A 955 -40.50 1.73 -12.68
N LEU A 956 -39.68 2.41 -13.46
CA LEU A 956 -38.32 1.97 -13.68
C LEU A 956 -37.52 2.16 -12.39
N HIS A 957 -36.67 1.20 -12.06
CA HIS A 957 -35.72 1.38 -10.95
C HIS A 957 -34.59 2.35 -11.34
N ASN A 958 -34.21 2.38 -12.62
CA ASN A 958 -33.14 3.22 -13.15
C ASN A 958 -33.62 4.04 -14.34
N PRO A 959 -33.19 5.31 -14.48
CA PRO A 959 -33.48 6.08 -15.68
C PRO A 959 -32.78 5.44 -16.91
N PRO A 960 -33.41 5.44 -18.10
CA PRO A 960 -32.79 5.02 -19.34
C PRO A 960 -31.58 5.90 -19.68
N LEU A 961 -30.55 5.30 -20.29
CA LEU A 961 -29.24 5.91 -20.56
C LEU A 961 -29.29 7.11 -21.53
N HIS A 962 -30.31 7.23 -22.38
CA HIS A 962 -30.43 8.30 -23.38
C HIS A 962 -31.53 9.32 -23.00
N ALA A 963 -31.23 10.62 -23.06
CA ALA A 963 -32.19 11.68 -22.74
C ALA A 963 -33.44 11.68 -23.65
N ARG A 964 -33.31 11.24 -24.91
CA ARG A 964 -34.43 11.06 -25.86
C ARG A 964 -35.40 9.94 -25.46
N CYS A 965 -35.00 9.04 -24.56
CA CYS A 965 -35.89 8.05 -23.97
C CYS A 965 -36.76 8.64 -22.85
N LYS A 966 -36.42 9.84 -22.35
CA LYS A 966 -37.10 10.50 -21.24
C LYS A 966 -38.20 11.45 -21.72
N TYR A 967 -37.91 12.24 -22.75
CA TYR A 967 -38.84 13.20 -23.37
C TYR A 967 -38.76 13.10 -24.89
N THR A 968 -39.85 13.43 -25.59
CA THR A 968 -39.77 13.78 -27.02
C THR A 968 -39.41 15.27 -27.11
N PRO A 969 -38.19 15.66 -27.50
CA PRO A 969 -37.78 17.07 -27.48
C PRO A 969 -38.58 17.90 -28.50
N ARG A 970 -38.85 19.17 -28.16
CA ARG A 970 -39.45 20.15 -29.09
C ARG A 970 -38.49 20.42 -30.25
N ILE A 971 -38.97 20.34 -31.49
CA ILE A 971 -38.27 20.94 -32.63
C ILE A 971 -38.40 22.45 -32.47
N VAL A 972 -37.33 23.10 -32.02
CA VAL A 972 -37.24 24.56 -31.98
C VAL A 972 -36.93 25.02 -33.41
N PRO A 973 -37.79 25.81 -34.07
CA PRO A 973 -37.46 26.36 -35.38
C PRO A 973 -36.13 27.13 -35.28
N GLU A 974 -35.19 26.88 -36.19
CA GLU A 974 -33.84 27.48 -36.20
C GLU A 974 -33.84 29.03 -36.23
N VAL A 975 -34.99 29.66 -36.46
CA VAL A 975 -35.11 31.06 -36.86
C VAL A 975 -35.13 32.05 -35.68
N ILE A 976 -35.03 31.61 -34.42
CA ILE A 976 -34.90 32.51 -33.26
C ILE A 976 -33.73 32.08 -32.37
N CYS A 977 -32.53 32.08 -32.94
CA CYS A 977 -31.28 32.16 -32.19
C CYS A 977 -30.89 33.64 -32.10
N PHE A 978 -31.13 34.27 -30.94
CA PHE A 978 -30.63 35.61 -30.68
C PHE A 978 -29.09 35.57 -30.65
N LYS A 979 -28.45 36.55 -31.31
CA LYS A 979 -27.02 36.62 -31.64
C LYS A 979 -26.06 36.79 -30.45
N GLU A 980 -26.50 36.68 -29.20
CA GLU A 980 -25.72 37.19 -28.05
C GLU A 980 -25.24 36.13 -27.05
N THR A 981 -25.51 34.84 -27.27
CA THR A 981 -24.88 33.78 -26.48
C THR A 981 -24.15 32.81 -27.40
N ASP A 982 -22.81 32.76 -27.32
CA ASP A 982 -21.91 31.87 -28.08
C ASP A 982 -22.12 30.36 -27.81
N HIS A 983 -23.15 29.98 -27.06
CA HIS A 983 -23.42 28.60 -26.69
C HIS A 983 -24.49 28.00 -27.61
N VAL A 984 -24.05 27.21 -28.59
CA VAL A 984 -24.93 26.30 -29.33
C VAL A 984 -25.43 25.24 -28.35
N ILE A 985 -26.69 25.33 -27.91
CA ILE A 985 -27.33 24.28 -27.10
C ILE A 985 -27.41 23.01 -27.96
N PRO A 986 -26.81 21.87 -27.53
CA PRO A 986 -26.90 20.62 -28.26
C PRO A 986 -28.35 20.25 -28.56
N GLU A 987 -28.61 19.65 -29.72
CA GLU A 987 -29.97 19.31 -30.17
C GLU A 987 -30.75 18.52 -29.10
N ASP A 988 -30.07 17.61 -28.41
CA ASP A 988 -30.62 16.77 -27.33
C ASP A 988 -31.01 17.55 -26.06
N ASP A 989 -30.45 18.75 -25.86
CA ASP A 989 -30.70 19.60 -24.69
C ASP A 989 -31.63 20.79 -25.00
N ARG A 990 -32.06 20.97 -26.26
CA ARG A 990 -32.93 22.09 -26.66
C ARG A 990 -34.26 22.14 -25.91
N TYR A 991 -34.78 21.02 -25.41
CA TYR A 991 -36.00 21.00 -24.58
C TYR A 991 -35.81 21.76 -23.26
N ARG A 992 -34.58 21.83 -22.72
CA ARG A 992 -34.27 22.53 -21.47
C ARG A 992 -34.29 24.05 -21.60
N ARG A 993 -34.33 24.58 -22.84
CA ARG A 993 -34.45 26.02 -23.12
C ARG A 993 -35.68 26.66 -22.46
N TYR A 994 -36.76 25.87 -22.29
CA TYR A 994 -38.00 26.32 -21.66
C TYR A 994 -38.22 25.71 -20.26
N PHE A 995 -37.19 25.12 -19.65
CA PHE A 995 -37.29 24.55 -18.30
C PHE A 995 -37.60 25.65 -17.27
N ARG A 996 -38.63 25.40 -16.44
CA ARG A 996 -39.05 26.31 -15.38
C ARG A 996 -38.19 26.10 -14.15
N ASP A 997 -37.48 27.13 -13.75
CA ASP A 997 -36.68 27.07 -12.55
C ASP A 997 -37.52 27.52 -11.36
N PHE A 998 -38.26 26.59 -10.76
CA PHE A 998 -39.08 26.91 -9.59
C PHE A 998 -38.26 27.38 -8.39
N ASP A 999 -36.95 27.08 -8.34
CA ASP A 999 -36.06 27.55 -7.27
C ASP A 999 -35.86 29.08 -7.28
N THR A 1000 -36.15 29.73 -8.42
CA THR A 1000 -36.11 31.20 -8.53
C THR A 1000 -37.16 31.91 -7.70
N ALA A 1001 -38.26 31.23 -7.37
CA ALA A 1001 -39.37 31.79 -6.61
C ALA A 1001 -39.65 31.03 -5.31
N PHE A 1002 -39.42 29.72 -5.29
CA PHE A 1002 -39.73 28.84 -4.18
C PHE A 1002 -38.42 28.20 -3.68
N ARG A 1003 -38.13 28.25 -2.37
CA ARG A 1003 -36.89 27.66 -1.84
C ARG A 1003 -36.86 26.14 -2.08
N HIS A 1004 -35.90 25.67 -2.89
CA HIS A 1004 -35.60 24.27 -3.14
C HIS A 1004 -36.85 23.40 -3.38
N VAL A 1005 -37.40 23.47 -4.59
CA VAL A 1005 -38.51 22.61 -5.03
C VAL A 1005 -37.94 21.28 -5.50
N GLY A 1006 -38.52 20.18 -5.02
CA GLY A 1006 -38.03 18.83 -5.33
C GLY A 1006 -38.12 18.49 -6.83
N GLY A 1007 -37.02 18.60 -7.56
CA GLY A 1007 -36.91 18.15 -8.95
C GLY A 1007 -36.79 16.63 -9.10
N GLN A 1008 -36.88 16.11 -10.34
CA GLN A 1008 -36.82 14.67 -10.62
C GLN A 1008 -35.52 13.97 -10.16
N GLY A 1009 -34.42 14.71 -10.05
CA GLY A 1009 -33.15 14.20 -9.50
C GLY A 1009 -32.88 14.63 -8.05
N GLY A 1010 -33.77 15.41 -7.44
CA GLY A 1010 -33.55 15.97 -6.10
C GLY A 1010 -33.55 14.86 -5.05
N ARG A 1011 -32.38 14.63 -4.44
CA ARG A 1011 -32.35 14.16 -3.07
C ARG A 1011 -32.98 15.30 -2.25
N PRO A 1012 -34.09 15.10 -1.50
CA PRO A 1012 -34.31 16.00 -0.38
C PRO A 1012 -33.05 15.87 0.47
N PHE A 1013 -32.36 16.99 0.65
CA PHE A 1013 -31.00 17.09 1.18
C PHE A 1013 -30.62 16.04 2.22
#